data_AF-A0A660Q0J4-F1
#
_entry.id   AF-A0A660Q0J4-F1
#
_cell.length_a   1.000
_cell.length_b   1.000
_cell.length_c   1.000
_cell.angle_alpha   90.00
_cell.angle_beta   90.00
_cell.angle_gamma   90.00
#
_symmetry.space_group_name_H-M   'P 1'
#
loop_
_entity.id
_entity.type
_entity.pdbx_description
1 polymer ?
#
loop_
_entity_poly.entity_id
_entity_poly.type
_entity_poly.pdbx_seq_one_letter_code
_entity_poly.pdbx_strand_id
1 'polypeptide(L)'
;MKNYSRSLKTLFFLSLSLLLLLVFYSGCTKKLDGEQLGNLKPIVWFVNIPPEGYQTSVNPIVNWVGQDRDGQIVYYRYIVVREDSMGYALGRPADWHPVQADSTTWLLDSEIQQYVNECLADPLLPNAVHDTLWSYLYVDINAGDPKTSNIIPMSAEISNPFVEPVAQFLFVQAFDDQGLGSDITSNTYLSFRRFFRIDNPPETQITGFVPGVPFINAIGAGGVNTGIRLHWEGSDIHDYPTDPPPFEFEWKLLGPYTPEEYSELIDSFMIPVFVTNDAQTFRFGQPPDSTIDSIVGVDTFWTVLPTAYITCNTTYEDGEPITICDTILIDTLLDETEYGVYGTVDTIVRILDDDFQNSAVYNRIAESSMEYDVNGLPTGNVWVTDTRDSIYNVYSLYPSDTSIEMRFVFWVRCRDDAHVPDLTPDFINFTVINPKFERDVLVIDVGQVYSVNRVRFNRAEEYWMGAVNAWIDTRPDSDSLEFDTDKDYIFHGEFEQGDSTFLRFLLTHKIVFLVNDNASTGVIGLPGHEKAVAVYTAIQAGVNAWIMARATIGNIQEGAPGFPSRPASPNYEYYWGTRAYSFCGFGYYLNSVPGDTVRVDDFIGALSLDDSKWPHLHVDTATLHQDYKWVGRLQWLPERGAQPGVGWAARVQETEVLYLYESFYGPNHPVSSIRFHGAPVAHRLNRGLFRTVHFVFSPMAMENTAGYQVVNNVLEWLWTERWLGNLGSRGLSDMDSETRATAIECESRYWDAYWGANGDKESFYQIMNN
;
A
#
# COMPACT_ATOMS: atom_id res chain seq x y z
N MET A 1 65.89 38.69 -59.97
CA MET A 1 65.61 37.49 -60.80
C MET A 1 66.07 36.14 -60.21
N LYS A 2 66.39 36.00 -58.90
CA LYS A 2 66.69 34.68 -58.28
C LYS A 2 65.55 34.08 -57.44
N ASN A 3 64.51 34.86 -57.10
CA ASN A 3 63.41 34.39 -56.25
C ASN A 3 62.20 33.81 -57.03
N TYR A 4 62.08 34.06 -58.34
CA TYR A 4 60.99 33.52 -59.17
C TYR A 4 61.15 32.02 -59.50
N SER A 5 62.37 31.49 -59.46
CA SER A 5 62.64 30.09 -59.80
C SER A 5 62.26 29.10 -58.70
N ARG A 6 62.18 29.53 -57.43
CA ARG A 6 61.78 28.63 -56.33
C ARG A 6 60.27 28.47 -56.25
N SER A 7 59.48 29.55 -56.36
CA SER A 7 58.01 29.45 -56.36
C SER A 7 57.44 28.63 -57.52
N LEU A 8 58.07 28.68 -58.71
CA LEU A 8 57.60 27.90 -59.86
C LEU A 8 57.78 26.38 -59.66
N LYS A 9 58.87 25.96 -58.99
CA LYS A 9 59.12 24.55 -58.68
C LYS A 9 58.15 24.04 -57.62
N THR A 10 57.86 24.85 -56.60
CA THR A 10 56.90 24.47 -55.55
C THR A 10 55.47 24.37 -56.10
N LEU A 11 55.04 25.30 -56.97
CA LEU A 11 53.73 25.23 -57.61
C LEU A 11 53.58 24.01 -58.53
N PHE A 12 54.65 23.65 -59.27
CA PHE A 12 54.64 22.49 -60.15
C PHE A 12 54.57 21.16 -59.37
N PHE A 13 55.29 21.04 -58.25
CA PHE A 13 55.18 19.86 -57.40
C PHE A 13 53.82 19.77 -56.69
N LEU A 14 53.23 20.89 -56.25
CA LEU A 14 51.89 20.91 -55.68
C LEU A 14 50.81 20.55 -56.72
N SER A 15 50.91 21.07 -57.95
CA SER A 15 49.97 20.69 -59.02
C SER A 15 50.13 19.23 -59.43
N LEU A 16 51.36 18.71 -59.48
CA LEU A 16 51.63 17.31 -59.81
C LEU A 16 51.14 16.36 -58.70
N SER A 17 51.34 16.70 -57.42
CA SER A 17 50.79 15.95 -56.30
C SER A 17 49.26 15.98 -56.27
N LEU A 18 48.63 17.13 -56.55
CA LEU A 18 47.17 17.25 -56.63
C LEU A 18 46.60 16.44 -57.80
N LEU A 19 47.29 16.45 -58.95
CA LEU A 19 46.91 15.65 -60.12
C LEU A 19 47.04 14.16 -59.84
N LEU A 20 48.13 13.73 -59.19
CA LEU A 20 48.32 12.34 -58.75
C LEU A 20 47.24 11.92 -57.75
N LEU A 21 46.89 12.77 -56.78
CA LEU A 21 45.79 12.52 -55.84
C LEU A 21 44.44 12.41 -56.55
N LEU A 22 44.16 13.27 -57.53
CA LEU A 22 42.95 13.18 -58.36
C LEU A 22 42.91 11.91 -59.21
N VAL A 23 44.06 11.46 -59.74
CA VAL A 23 44.17 10.20 -60.48
C VAL A 23 43.93 9.00 -59.56
N PHE A 24 44.49 9.00 -58.34
CA PHE A 24 44.21 7.96 -57.33
C PHE A 24 42.75 7.98 -56.86
N TYR A 25 42.09 9.14 -56.75
CA TYR A 25 40.66 9.22 -56.45
C TYR A 25 39.77 8.78 -57.63
N SER A 26 40.19 8.99 -58.87
CA SER A 26 39.43 8.56 -60.07
C SER A 26 39.57 7.07 -60.39
N GLY A 27 40.63 6.41 -59.89
CA GLY A 27 40.88 4.98 -60.10
C GLY A 27 40.04 4.06 -59.20
N CYS A 28 39.41 4.59 -58.14
CA CYS A 28 38.44 3.87 -57.33
C CYS A 28 37.03 4.04 -57.92
N THR A 29 36.78 3.51 -59.12
CA THR A 29 35.40 3.29 -59.55
C THR A 29 34.81 2.21 -58.64
N LYS A 30 34.05 2.59 -57.61
CA LYS A 30 33.24 1.69 -56.77
C LYS A 30 32.09 1.03 -57.55
N LYS A 31 32.31 0.68 -58.82
CA LYS A 31 31.40 -0.16 -59.58
C LYS A 31 32.08 -1.52 -59.63
N LEU A 32 31.61 -2.42 -58.77
CA LEU A 32 31.80 -3.85 -58.97
C LEU A 32 31.20 -4.17 -60.35
N ASP A 33 32.06 -4.38 -61.35
CA ASP A 33 31.64 -4.89 -62.65
C ASP A 33 31.39 -6.39 -62.49
N GLY A 34 30.13 -6.79 -62.64
CA GLY A 34 29.62 -8.15 -62.56
C GLY A 34 28.14 -8.16 -62.95
N GLU A 35 27.63 -9.31 -63.41
CA GLU A 35 26.18 -9.46 -63.58
C GLU A 35 25.51 -9.39 -62.21
N GLN A 36 24.56 -8.47 -62.05
CA GLN A 36 23.72 -8.44 -60.86
C GLN A 36 22.93 -9.75 -60.84
N LEU A 37 23.18 -10.59 -59.83
CA LEU A 37 22.32 -11.74 -59.57
C LEU A 37 20.90 -11.21 -59.31
N GLY A 38 19.90 -11.85 -59.89
CA GLY A 38 18.51 -11.54 -59.53
C GLY A 38 18.27 -11.94 -58.09
N ASN A 39 17.41 -11.19 -57.39
CA ASN A 39 17.16 -11.37 -55.96
C ASN A 39 16.87 -12.84 -55.60
N LEU A 40 17.75 -13.46 -54.81
CA LEU A 40 17.58 -14.83 -54.33
C LEU A 40 17.04 -14.82 -52.91
N LYS A 41 16.26 -15.86 -52.56
CA LYS A 41 15.80 -16.01 -51.18
C LYS A 41 16.99 -16.20 -50.25
N PRO A 42 17.03 -15.54 -49.07
CA PRO A 42 18.02 -15.86 -48.06
C PRO A 42 17.82 -17.30 -47.56
N ILE A 43 18.86 -17.85 -46.94
CA ILE A 43 18.84 -19.18 -46.30
C ILE A 43 19.05 -18.97 -44.81
N VAL A 44 18.26 -19.65 -43.97
CA VAL A 44 18.42 -19.63 -42.51
C VAL A 44 18.45 -21.05 -41.96
N TRP A 45 19.32 -21.27 -40.99
CA TRP A 45 19.42 -22.55 -40.27
C TRP A 45 19.83 -22.33 -38.83
N PHE A 46 19.46 -23.26 -37.96
CA PHE A 46 19.88 -23.22 -36.57
C PHE A 46 21.33 -23.64 -36.36
N VAL A 47 22.00 -22.99 -35.42
CA VAL A 47 23.24 -23.52 -34.82
C VAL A 47 22.87 -24.64 -33.86
N ASN A 48 23.71 -25.67 -33.67
CA ASN A 48 23.36 -26.88 -32.90
C ASN A 48 23.32 -26.68 -31.36
N ILE A 49 22.90 -25.50 -30.89
CA ILE A 49 22.83 -25.13 -29.47
C ILE A 49 21.54 -24.31 -29.23
N PRO A 50 20.55 -24.84 -28.48
CA PRO A 50 20.41 -26.22 -27.96
C PRO A 50 20.08 -27.23 -29.08
N PRO A 51 20.34 -28.54 -28.91
CA PRO A 51 20.02 -29.54 -29.94
C PRO A 51 18.50 -29.72 -30.17
N GLU A 52 18.14 -30.34 -31.29
CA GLU A 52 16.76 -30.77 -31.59
C GLU A 52 16.23 -31.67 -30.46
N GLY A 53 14.99 -31.41 -30.01
CA GLY A 53 14.35 -32.19 -28.94
C GLY A 53 14.91 -31.90 -27.54
N TYR A 54 15.65 -30.81 -27.36
CA TYR A 54 16.12 -30.39 -26.04
C TYR A 54 14.93 -30.04 -25.14
N GLN A 55 14.93 -30.61 -23.93
CA GLN A 55 14.00 -30.28 -22.87
C GLN A 55 14.62 -29.27 -21.91
N THR A 56 13.86 -28.24 -21.55
CA THR A 56 14.30 -27.16 -20.67
C THR A 56 13.16 -26.73 -19.77
N SER A 57 13.51 -26.13 -18.63
CA SER A 57 12.56 -25.50 -17.70
C SER A 57 12.65 -23.97 -17.69
N VAL A 58 13.45 -23.39 -18.59
CA VAL A 58 13.58 -21.93 -18.77
C VAL A 58 13.53 -21.60 -20.25
N ASN A 59 13.27 -20.34 -20.60
CA ASN A 59 13.21 -19.94 -22.00
C ASN A 59 14.61 -20.04 -22.65
N PRO A 60 14.83 -20.92 -23.65
CA PRO A 60 16.16 -21.18 -24.14
C PRO A 60 16.66 -20.02 -25.02
N ILE A 61 17.96 -19.73 -24.93
CA ILE A 61 18.65 -18.90 -25.93
C ILE A 61 18.93 -19.76 -27.14
N VAL A 62 18.20 -19.53 -28.23
CA VAL A 62 18.39 -20.25 -29.48
C VAL A 62 19.21 -19.41 -30.45
N ASN A 63 20.16 -20.07 -31.13
CA ASN A 63 21.06 -19.44 -32.07
C ASN A 63 20.77 -19.91 -33.49
N TRP A 64 20.75 -19.01 -34.46
CA TRP A 64 20.60 -19.29 -35.89
C TRP A 64 21.55 -18.44 -36.71
N VAL A 65 21.81 -18.87 -37.93
CA VAL A 65 22.59 -18.10 -38.90
C VAL A 65 21.76 -17.97 -40.16
N GLY A 66 21.68 -16.74 -40.67
CA GLY A 66 21.16 -16.47 -41.98
C GLY A 66 22.28 -16.08 -42.94
N GLN A 67 22.16 -16.50 -44.20
CA GLN A 67 23.01 -16.04 -45.29
C GLN A 67 22.13 -15.61 -46.46
N ASP A 68 22.40 -14.41 -46.95
CA ASP A 68 21.93 -13.93 -48.23
C ASP A 68 23.13 -13.92 -49.21
N ARG A 69 22.93 -14.48 -50.41
CA ARG A 69 24.02 -14.67 -51.38
C ARG A 69 24.27 -13.41 -52.21
N ASP A 70 23.24 -12.61 -52.40
CA ASP A 70 23.22 -11.46 -53.31
C ASP A 70 22.81 -10.16 -52.62
N GLY A 71 22.36 -10.22 -51.37
CA GLY A 71 22.09 -9.05 -50.54
C GLY A 71 22.56 -9.18 -49.09
N GLN A 72 21.82 -8.53 -48.20
CA GLN A 72 22.03 -8.57 -46.75
C GLN A 72 20.69 -8.84 -46.06
N ILE A 73 20.74 -9.61 -44.98
CA ILE A 73 19.58 -9.82 -44.12
C ILE A 73 19.34 -8.55 -43.32
N VAL A 74 18.11 -8.03 -43.40
CA VAL A 74 17.67 -6.81 -42.70
C VAL A 74 16.84 -7.11 -41.45
N TYR A 75 16.17 -8.25 -41.39
CA TYR A 75 15.53 -8.74 -40.17
C TYR A 75 15.30 -10.25 -40.21
N TYR A 76 15.12 -10.83 -39.02
CA TYR A 76 14.54 -12.15 -38.84
C TYR A 76 13.13 -12.02 -38.28
N ARG A 77 12.30 -13.03 -38.50
CA ARG A 77 11.11 -13.25 -37.69
C ARG A 77 11.05 -14.69 -37.23
N TYR A 78 10.42 -14.91 -36.08
CA TYR A 78 10.19 -16.26 -35.57
C TYR A 78 8.81 -16.39 -34.93
N ILE A 79 8.34 -17.63 -34.84
CA ILE A 79 7.13 -18.00 -34.11
C ILE A 79 7.36 -19.32 -33.39
N VAL A 80 6.80 -19.44 -32.19
CA VAL A 80 6.75 -20.67 -31.41
C VAL A 80 5.32 -21.20 -31.44
N VAL A 81 5.15 -22.46 -31.81
CA VAL A 81 3.83 -23.10 -31.91
C VAL A 81 3.86 -24.41 -31.14
N ARG A 82 2.91 -24.60 -30.21
CA ARG A 82 2.71 -25.89 -29.54
C ARG A 82 2.31 -26.96 -30.56
N GLU A 83 2.81 -28.17 -30.38
CA GLU A 83 2.55 -29.29 -31.28
C GLU A 83 1.06 -29.65 -31.31
N ASP A 84 0.38 -29.62 -30.16
CA ASP A 84 -1.08 -29.82 -30.04
C ASP A 84 -1.90 -28.86 -30.93
N SER A 85 -1.50 -27.59 -30.96
CA SER A 85 -2.12 -26.52 -31.71
C SER A 85 -1.91 -26.71 -33.21
N MET A 86 -0.73 -27.20 -33.61
CA MET A 86 -0.47 -27.62 -34.99
C MET A 86 -1.35 -28.81 -35.37
N GLY A 87 -1.45 -29.82 -34.50
CA GLY A 87 -2.32 -30.98 -34.72
C GLY A 87 -3.78 -30.56 -34.92
N TYR A 88 -4.30 -29.69 -34.05
CA TYR A 88 -5.65 -29.14 -34.18
C TYR A 88 -5.86 -28.38 -35.49
N ALA A 89 -4.91 -27.53 -35.89
CA ALA A 89 -4.96 -26.82 -37.17
C ALA A 89 -4.97 -27.76 -38.39
N LEU A 90 -4.35 -28.93 -38.26
CA LEU A 90 -4.35 -30.01 -39.26
C LEU A 90 -5.55 -30.95 -39.16
N GLY A 91 -6.53 -30.65 -38.30
CA GLY A 91 -7.77 -31.42 -38.14
C GLY A 91 -7.63 -32.67 -37.25
N ARG A 92 -6.61 -32.74 -36.40
CA ARG A 92 -6.57 -33.73 -35.32
C ARG A 92 -7.67 -33.44 -34.28
N PRO A 93 -8.19 -34.46 -33.58
CA PRO A 93 -9.15 -34.29 -32.49
C PRO A 93 -8.63 -33.35 -31.39
N ALA A 94 -9.53 -32.67 -30.67
CA ALA A 94 -9.16 -31.72 -29.61
C ALA A 94 -8.54 -32.40 -28.37
N ASP A 95 -8.80 -33.69 -28.17
CA ASP A 95 -8.21 -34.55 -27.15
C ASP A 95 -6.88 -35.19 -27.62
N TRP A 96 -6.38 -34.82 -28.80
CA TRP A 96 -5.07 -35.26 -29.25
C TRP A 96 -3.98 -34.53 -28.46
N HIS A 97 -3.45 -35.22 -27.46
CA HIS A 97 -2.23 -34.84 -26.77
C HIS A 97 -1.12 -35.80 -27.21
N PRO A 98 0.08 -35.31 -27.55
CA PRO A 98 1.24 -36.17 -27.73
C PRO A 98 1.62 -36.78 -26.37
N VAL A 99 0.97 -37.89 -26.01
CA VAL A 99 1.19 -38.58 -24.73
C VAL A 99 2.53 -39.30 -24.79
N GLN A 100 3.51 -38.73 -24.08
CA GLN A 100 4.84 -39.27 -23.80
C GLN A 100 5.71 -39.62 -25.02
N ALA A 101 7.01 -39.82 -24.77
CA ALA A 101 8.06 -39.98 -25.78
C ALA A 101 7.99 -41.27 -26.64
N ASP A 102 6.84 -41.93 -26.68
CA ASP A 102 6.54 -43.02 -27.59
C ASP A 102 6.49 -42.44 -29.02
N SER A 103 7.32 -43.00 -29.91
CA SER A 103 7.57 -42.47 -31.25
C SER A 103 6.37 -42.49 -32.21
N THR A 104 5.20 -42.97 -31.80
CA THR A 104 4.06 -43.23 -32.70
C THR A 104 2.99 -42.15 -32.70
N THR A 105 3.02 -41.20 -31.77
CA THR A 105 2.00 -40.16 -31.62
C THR A 105 2.43 -38.77 -32.12
N TRP A 106 3.71 -38.55 -32.44
CA TRP A 106 4.25 -37.27 -32.91
C TRP A 106 3.75 -36.87 -34.32
N LEU A 107 3.79 -35.57 -34.63
CA LEU A 107 3.60 -35.11 -36.00
C LEU A 107 4.72 -35.66 -36.90
N LEU A 108 4.33 -36.25 -38.02
CA LEU A 108 5.28 -36.68 -39.04
C LEU A 108 5.88 -35.46 -39.75
N ASP A 109 7.09 -35.60 -40.29
CA ASP A 109 7.72 -34.54 -41.11
C ASP A 109 6.78 -34.02 -42.22
N SER A 110 5.98 -34.91 -42.82
CA SER A 110 4.98 -34.53 -43.83
C SER A 110 3.85 -33.66 -43.29
N GLU A 111 3.46 -33.83 -42.04
CA GLU A 111 2.41 -33.05 -41.37
C GLU A 111 2.95 -31.69 -40.95
N ILE A 112 4.18 -31.63 -40.43
CA ILE A 112 4.88 -30.36 -40.17
C ILE A 112 4.99 -29.55 -41.46
N GLN A 113 5.37 -30.20 -42.56
CA GLN A 113 5.42 -29.60 -43.89
C GLN A 113 4.06 -29.11 -44.38
N GLN A 114 3.00 -29.88 -44.13
CA GLN A 114 1.63 -29.45 -44.41
C GLN A 114 1.26 -28.20 -43.61
N TYR A 115 1.53 -28.18 -42.31
CA TYR A 115 1.26 -27.02 -41.45
C TYR A 115 2.00 -25.77 -41.95
N VAL A 116 3.27 -25.89 -42.31
CA VAL A 116 4.01 -24.75 -42.85
C VAL A 116 3.36 -24.22 -44.14
N ASN A 117 2.99 -25.10 -45.07
CA ASN A 117 2.41 -24.70 -46.35
C ASN A 117 0.99 -24.10 -46.20
N GLU A 118 0.19 -24.64 -45.29
CA GLU A 118 -1.23 -24.26 -45.14
C GLU A 118 -1.44 -23.11 -44.13
N CYS A 119 -0.55 -22.96 -43.14
CA CYS A 119 -0.72 -22.02 -42.03
C CYS A 119 0.37 -20.94 -41.96
N LEU A 120 1.61 -21.18 -42.43
CA LEU A 120 2.71 -20.20 -42.29
C LEU A 120 3.16 -19.55 -43.61
N ALA A 121 2.99 -20.22 -44.75
CA ALA A 121 3.58 -19.79 -46.02
C ALA A 121 2.82 -18.65 -46.73
N ASP A 122 1.49 -18.59 -46.57
CA ASP A 122 0.64 -17.59 -47.24
C ASP A 122 -0.35 -16.94 -46.27
N PRO A 123 -0.20 -15.64 -45.94
CA PRO A 123 -1.08 -14.93 -45.02
C PRO A 123 -2.52 -14.78 -45.56
N LEU A 124 -2.79 -15.11 -46.82
CA LEU A 124 -4.12 -15.05 -47.42
C LEU A 124 -4.93 -16.34 -47.24
N LEU A 125 -4.33 -17.40 -46.69
CA LEU A 125 -5.05 -18.65 -46.46
C LEU A 125 -6.02 -18.52 -45.26
N PRO A 126 -7.19 -19.19 -45.29
CA PRO A 126 -8.18 -19.13 -44.21
C PRO A 126 -7.65 -19.56 -42.84
N ASN A 127 -6.62 -20.42 -42.83
CA ASN A 127 -5.97 -20.95 -41.62
C ASN A 127 -4.60 -20.30 -41.38
N ALA A 128 -4.30 -19.20 -42.08
CA ALA A 128 -3.01 -18.54 -41.92
C ALA A 128 -2.84 -18.02 -40.49
N VAL A 129 -1.68 -18.30 -39.91
CA VAL A 129 -1.24 -17.68 -38.67
C VAL A 129 -1.14 -16.18 -38.90
N HIS A 130 -1.86 -15.41 -38.09
CA HIS A 130 -1.90 -13.96 -38.21
C HIS A 130 -0.51 -13.35 -37.94
N ASP A 131 -0.13 -12.32 -38.72
CA ASP A 131 1.20 -11.71 -38.65
C ASP A 131 1.57 -11.15 -37.26
N THR A 132 0.57 -10.88 -36.41
CA THR A 132 0.76 -10.42 -35.02
C THR A 132 1.33 -11.48 -34.09
N LEU A 133 1.33 -12.75 -34.49
CA LEU A 133 1.90 -13.85 -33.71
C LEU A 133 3.40 -14.04 -33.98
N TRP A 134 3.94 -13.35 -34.99
CA TRP A 134 5.37 -13.38 -35.30
C TRP A 134 6.14 -12.34 -34.47
N SER A 135 7.27 -12.76 -33.93
CA SER A 135 8.25 -11.88 -33.29
C SER A 135 9.28 -11.43 -34.32
N TYR A 136 9.55 -10.12 -34.41
CA TYR A 136 10.45 -9.52 -35.40
C TYR A 136 11.75 -9.03 -34.76
N LEU A 137 12.89 -9.36 -35.38
CA LEU A 137 14.23 -9.04 -34.93
C LEU A 137 15.00 -8.31 -36.03
N TYR A 138 15.01 -6.97 -35.96
CA TYR A 138 15.68 -6.13 -36.96
C TYR A 138 17.20 -6.11 -36.78
N VAL A 139 17.92 -6.39 -37.87
CA VAL A 139 19.38 -6.40 -37.90
C VAL A 139 19.90 -4.97 -38.01
N ASP A 140 20.67 -4.53 -37.01
CA ASP A 140 21.39 -3.27 -37.09
C ASP A 140 22.79 -3.50 -37.65
N ILE A 141 22.91 -3.34 -38.96
CA ILE A 141 24.14 -3.50 -39.72
C ILE A 141 25.24 -2.55 -39.20
N ASN A 142 24.89 -1.40 -38.63
CA ASN A 142 25.85 -0.41 -38.14
C ASN A 142 26.31 -0.70 -36.71
N ALA A 143 25.43 -1.27 -35.87
CA ALA A 143 25.77 -1.67 -34.51
C ALA A 143 26.56 -2.99 -34.45
N GLY A 144 26.59 -3.76 -35.56
CA GLY A 144 27.26 -5.05 -35.62
C GLY A 144 26.54 -6.13 -34.81
N ASP A 145 25.25 -5.93 -34.52
CA ASP A 145 24.38 -6.92 -33.88
C ASP A 145 23.59 -7.66 -34.97
N PRO A 146 24.01 -8.89 -35.33
CA PRO A 146 23.40 -9.62 -36.42
C PRO A 146 22.05 -10.25 -36.04
N LYS A 147 21.57 -10.09 -34.79
CA LYS A 147 20.33 -10.73 -34.29
C LYS A 147 20.26 -12.24 -34.57
N THR A 148 21.39 -12.92 -34.43
CA THR A 148 21.54 -14.37 -34.64
C THR A 148 21.22 -15.20 -33.42
N SER A 149 20.69 -14.59 -32.37
CA SER A 149 20.21 -15.25 -31.16
C SER A 149 19.07 -14.47 -30.52
N ASN A 150 18.19 -15.18 -29.82
CA ASN A 150 17.18 -14.59 -28.95
C ASN A 150 16.76 -15.56 -27.84
N ILE A 151 16.17 -15.03 -26.77
CA ILE A 151 15.42 -15.82 -25.79
C ILE A 151 14.07 -16.18 -26.43
N ILE A 152 13.75 -17.46 -26.46
CA ILE A 152 12.56 -17.98 -27.13
C ILE A 152 11.47 -18.25 -26.10
N PRO A 153 10.36 -17.48 -26.09
CA PRO A 153 9.26 -17.70 -25.16
C PRO A 153 8.54 -19.00 -25.50
N MET A 154 8.50 -19.92 -24.53
CA MET A 154 7.87 -21.22 -24.62
C MET A 154 6.86 -21.37 -23.48
N SER A 155 5.78 -22.11 -23.71
CA SER A 155 4.77 -22.39 -22.67
C SER A 155 4.93 -23.80 -22.10
N ALA A 156 4.59 -23.99 -20.82
CA ALA A 156 4.50 -25.32 -20.21
C ALA A 156 3.04 -25.82 -20.14
N GLU A 157 2.88 -27.05 -19.65
CA GLU A 157 1.56 -27.62 -19.37
C GLU A 157 1.03 -27.04 -18.07
N ILE A 158 -0.20 -26.54 -18.04
CA ILE A 158 -0.72 -25.84 -16.86
C ILE A 158 -1.17 -26.84 -15.80
N SER A 159 -1.71 -27.99 -16.23
CA SER A 159 -2.24 -29.01 -15.34
C SER A 159 -1.17 -29.85 -14.65
N ASN A 160 0.00 -30.03 -15.28
CA ASN A 160 1.12 -30.82 -14.77
C ASN A 160 2.47 -30.29 -15.29
N PRO A 161 2.84 -29.04 -14.95
CA PRO A 161 3.97 -28.31 -15.54
C PRO A 161 5.32 -29.01 -15.35
N PHE A 162 5.49 -29.69 -14.22
CA PHE A 162 6.76 -30.30 -13.84
C PHE A 162 7.02 -31.63 -14.57
N VAL A 163 5.97 -32.47 -14.72
CA VAL A 163 6.12 -33.85 -15.21
C VAL A 163 5.84 -33.96 -16.71
N GLU A 164 4.92 -33.16 -17.25
CA GLU A 164 4.46 -33.29 -18.64
C GLU A 164 5.14 -32.28 -19.57
N PRO A 165 6.16 -32.71 -20.35
CA PRO A 165 6.83 -31.82 -21.28
C PRO A 165 5.93 -31.41 -22.44
N VAL A 166 5.79 -30.11 -22.67
CA VAL A 166 5.06 -29.58 -23.83
C VAL A 166 5.98 -29.41 -25.02
N ALA A 167 5.70 -30.18 -26.05
CA ALA A 167 6.36 -30.08 -27.34
C ALA A 167 5.97 -28.80 -28.10
N GLN A 168 6.98 -28.06 -28.56
CA GLN A 168 6.81 -26.82 -29.30
C GLN A 168 7.81 -26.73 -30.46
N PHE A 169 7.36 -26.16 -31.57
CA PHE A 169 8.19 -25.91 -32.75
C PHE A 169 8.51 -24.42 -32.86
N LEU A 170 9.80 -24.10 -32.97
CA LEU A 170 10.29 -22.78 -33.31
C LEU A 170 10.54 -22.72 -34.81
N PHE A 171 9.84 -21.85 -35.53
CA PHE A 171 10.07 -21.55 -36.94
C PHE A 171 10.80 -20.22 -37.07
N VAL A 172 11.86 -20.15 -37.87
CA VAL A 172 12.63 -18.93 -38.12
C VAL A 172 12.68 -18.62 -39.61
N GLN A 173 12.51 -17.35 -39.96
CA GLN A 173 12.62 -16.85 -41.34
C GLN A 173 13.53 -15.62 -41.38
N ALA A 174 14.43 -15.57 -42.36
CA ALA A 174 15.26 -14.41 -42.65
C ALA A 174 14.68 -13.61 -43.81
N PHE A 175 14.83 -12.30 -43.80
CA PHE A 175 14.38 -11.41 -44.88
C PHE A 175 15.52 -10.52 -45.36
N ASP A 176 15.66 -10.41 -46.68
CA ASP A 176 16.64 -9.56 -47.33
C ASP A 176 16.17 -8.09 -47.45
N ASP A 177 17.06 -7.23 -47.95
CA ASP A 177 16.82 -5.79 -48.15
C ASP A 177 15.78 -5.48 -49.26
N GLN A 178 15.31 -6.50 -49.98
CA GLN A 178 14.24 -6.41 -50.98
C GLN A 178 12.93 -7.02 -50.47
N GLY A 179 12.88 -7.47 -49.21
CA GLY A 179 11.71 -8.04 -48.56
C GLY A 179 11.41 -9.49 -48.93
N LEU A 180 12.34 -10.21 -49.54
CA LEU A 180 12.18 -11.61 -49.88
C LEU A 180 12.55 -12.48 -48.67
N GLY A 181 11.60 -13.29 -48.21
CA GLY A 181 11.78 -14.19 -47.07
C GLY A 181 12.39 -15.54 -47.47
N SER A 182 13.20 -16.12 -46.58
CA SER A 182 13.72 -17.49 -46.72
C SER A 182 12.58 -18.51 -46.76
N ASP A 183 12.79 -19.64 -47.42
CA ASP A 183 11.85 -20.76 -47.30
C ASP A 183 11.94 -21.36 -45.88
N ILE A 184 10.80 -21.69 -45.29
CA ILE A 184 10.75 -22.37 -43.98
C ILE A 184 11.06 -23.88 -44.13
N THR A 185 10.90 -24.45 -45.33
CA THR A 185 10.81 -25.90 -45.56
C THR A 185 11.85 -26.47 -46.53
N SER A 186 12.95 -25.76 -46.80
CA SER A 186 13.92 -26.26 -47.79
C SER A 186 14.45 -27.64 -47.37
N ASN A 187 14.38 -28.63 -48.26
CA ASN A 187 14.84 -30.02 -48.02
C ASN A 187 16.34 -30.15 -47.63
N THR A 188 17.08 -29.04 -47.59
CA THR A 188 18.52 -28.99 -47.29
C THR A 188 18.82 -28.29 -45.96
N TYR A 189 17.92 -27.43 -45.47
CA TYR A 189 18.11 -26.67 -44.24
C TYR A 189 16.80 -26.64 -43.45
N LEU A 190 16.81 -27.22 -42.24
CA LEU A 190 15.69 -27.14 -41.31
C LEU A 190 15.62 -25.72 -40.75
N SER A 191 14.62 -24.95 -41.17
CA SER A 191 14.29 -23.63 -40.61
C SER A 191 13.28 -23.72 -39.46
N PHE A 192 13.03 -24.94 -38.97
CA PHE A 192 12.34 -25.20 -37.72
C PHE A 192 13.14 -26.13 -36.81
N ARG A 193 12.91 -26.02 -35.51
CA ARG A 193 13.47 -26.89 -34.47
C ARG A 193 12.42 -27.17 -33.42
N ARG A 194 12.37 -28.41 -32.95
CA ARG A 194 11.49 -28.84 -31.86
C ARG A 194 12.19 -28.72 -30.52
N PHE A 195 11.45 -28.28 -29.52
CA PHE A 195 11.87 -28.19 -28.12
C PHE A 195 10.77 -28.71 -27.21
N PHE A 196 11.14 -29.00 -25.96
CA PHE A 196 10.20 -29.38 -24.91
C PHE A 196 10.35 -28.42 -23.73
N ARG A 197 9.23 -27.89 -23.22
CA ARG A 197 9.20 -27.08 -22.00
C ARG A 197 8.50 -27.85 -20.90
N ILE A 198 9.19 -28.02 -19.77
CA ILE A 198 8.59 -28.28 -18.45
C ILE A 198 8.73 -27.00 -17.63
N ASP A 199 8.18 -26.96 -16.42
CA ASP A 199 8.27 -25.79 -15.56
C ASP A 199 8.02 -26.15 -14.10
N ASN A 200 8.64 -25.43 -13.19
CA ASN A 200 8.30 -25.45 -11.77
C ASN A 200 7.33 -24.29 -11.52
N PRO A 201 6.14 -24.56 -10.95
CA PRO A 201 5.25 -23.49 -10.52
C PRO A 201 5.99 -22.47 -9.63
N PRO A 202 5.80 -21.16 -9.85
CA PRO A 202 6.39 -20.15 -8.99
C PRO A 202 5.67 -20.08 -7.65
N GLU A 203 6.31 -19.49 -6.66
CA GLU A 203 5.77 -19.21 -5.33
C GLU A 203 5.37 -17.73 -5.22
N THR A 204 4.19 -17.45 -4.66
CA THR A 204 3.71 -16.10 -4.37
C THR A 204 3.81 -15.81 -2.88
N GLN A 205 4.16 -14.56 -2.53
CA GLN A 205 4.17 -14.13 -1.13
C GLN A 205 3.61 -12.71 -0.97
N ILE A 206 2.73 -12.51 0.00
CA ILE A 206 2.25 -11.22 0.49
C ILE A 206 3.21 -10.72 1.56
N THR A 207 3.73 -9.50 1.40
CA THR A 207 4.72 -8.91 2.29
C THR A 207 4.27 -7.57 2.87
N GLY A 208 4.94 -7.12 3.94
CA GLY A 208 4.71 -5.80 4.53
C GLY A 208 3.35 -5.61 5.22
N PHE A 209 2.61 -6.70 5.48
CA PHE A 209 1.33 -6.66 6.15
C PHE A 209 1.48 -6.72 7.68
N VAL A 210 0.82 -5.81 8.40
CA VAL A 210 0.80 -5.80 9.88
C VAL A 210 -0.57 -6.28 10.36
N PRO A 211 -0.68 -7.51 10.90
CA PRO A 211 -1.96 -8.02 11.37
C PRO A 211 -2.46 -7.30 12.62
N GLY A 212 -3.77 -7.27 12.80
CA GLY A 212 -4.44 -6.86 14.04
C GLY A 212 -4.93 -5.41 14.11
N VAL A 213 -4.58 -4.55 13.17
CA VAL A 213 -5.15 -3.19 13.08
C VAL A 213 -6.13 -3.12 11.90
N PRO A 214 -7.40 -2.73 12.12
CA PRO A 214 -8.35 -2.60 11.03
C PRO A 214 -7.91 -1.48 10.07
N PHE A 215 -8.08 -1.70 8.77
CA PHE A 215 -7.96 -0.64 7.79
C PHE A 215 -9.19 0.26 7.85
N ILE A 216 -9.05 1.50 7.40
CA ILE A 216 -10.19 2.41 7.26
C ILE A 216 -10.43 2.61 5.77
N ASN A 217 -11.66 2.29 5.34
CA ASN A 217 -12.08 2.48 3.96
C ASN A 217 -11.95 3.95 3.57
N ALA A 218 -11.40 4.19 2.38
CA ALA A 218 -11.21 5.52 1.82
C ALA A 218 -11.75 5.52 0.40
N ILE A 219 -12.52 6.54 0.02
CA ILE A 219 -13.19 6.57 -1.29
C ILE A 219 -12.19 6.75 -2.45
N GLY A 220 -11.01 7.34 -2.20
CA GLY A 220 -9.97 7.48 -3.20
C GLY A 220 -8.63 7.95 -2.65
N ALA A 221 -7.65 8.08 -3.55
CA ALA A 221 -6.30 8.54 -3.22
C ALA A 221 -6.26 10.03 -2.80
N GLY A 222 -5.38 10.36 -1.87
CA GLY A 222 -5.13 11.74 -1.43
C GLY A 222 -5.99 12.22 -0.23
N GLY A 223 -6.86 11.36 0.29
CA GLY A 223 -7.57 11.58 1.55
C GLY A 223 -6.67 11.42 2.78
N VAL A 224 -7.28 11.63 3.95
CA VAL A 224 -6.61 11.44 5.24
C VAL A 224 -6.26 9.96 5.49
N ASN A 225 -7.14 9.07 5.00
CA ASN A 225 -6.91 7.63 4.93
C ASN A 225 -6.18 7.26 3.64
N THR A 226 -5.19 6.38 3.74
CA THR A 226 -4.33 6.02 2.60
C THR A 226 -4.80 4.80 1.81
N GLY A 227 -5.99 4.26 2.10
CA GLY A 227 -6.47 3.00 1.53
C GLY A 227 -5.78 1.79 2.15
N ILE A 228 -6.10 0.60 1.64
CA ILE A 228 -5.46 -0.66 2.05
C ILE A 228 -4.21 -0.82 1.20
N ARG A 229 -3.03 -0.81 1.85
CA ARG A 229 -1.74 -0.94 1.16
C ARG A 229 -1.28 -2.38 1.24
N LEU A 230 -1.09 -3.00 0.08
CA LEU A 230 -0.66 -4.38 -0.03
C LEU A 230 0.59 -4.44 -0.90
N HIS A 231 1.49 -5.36 -0.56
CA HIS A 231 2.68 -5.67 -1.32
C HIS A 231 2.72 -7.18 -1.49
N TRP A 232 3.15 -7.63 -2.64
CA TRP A 232 3.31 -9.03 -2.96
C TRP A 232 4.49 -9.22 -3.90
N GLU A 233 5.06 -10.41 -3.89
CA GLU A 233 6.18 -10.79 -4.75
C GLU A 233 6.00 -12.23 -5.23
N GLY A 234 6.70 -12.55 -6.31
CA GLY A 234 6.77 -13.88 -6.88
C GLY A 234 8.22 -14.34 -6.88
N SER A 235 8.45 -15.64 -6.74
CA SER A 235 9.77 -16.24 -6.85
C SER A 235 9.70 -17.61 -7.50
N ASP A 236 10.73 -17.96 -8.25
CA ASP A 236 10.89 -19.27 -8.85
C ASP A 236 12.36 -19.66 -8.76
N ILE A 237 12.76 -20.12 -7.58
CA ILE A 237 14.15 -20.42 -7.28
C ILE A 237 14.62 -21.72 -7.96
N HIS A 238 13.69 -22.57 -8.40
CA HIS A 238 13.98 -23.85 -9.02
C HIS A 238 14.41 -23.65 -10.48
N ASP A 239 13.69 -22.83 -11.24
CA ASP A 239 14.07 -22.52 -12.62
C ASP A 239 15.01 -21.32 -12.73
N TYR A 240 14.88 -20.34 -11.82
CA TYR A 240 15.63 -19.10 -11.86
C TYR A 240 16.35 -18.77 -10.54
N PRO A 241 17.46 -19.46 -10.21
CA PRO A 241 18.12 -19.31 -8.91
C PRO A 241 18.77 -17.93 -8.66
N THR A 242 18.89 -17.06 -9.67
CA THR A 242 19.53 -15.74 -9.54
C THR A 242 18.85 -14.57 -10.25
N ASP A 243 18.21 -14.80 -11.38
CA ASP A 243 17.68 -13.73 -12.25
C ASP A 243 16.36 -14.19 -12.89
N PRO A 244 15.27 -14.23 -12.11
CA PRO A 244 13.96 -14.61 -12.62
C PRO A 244 13.44 -13.58 -13.62
N PRO A 245 12.68 -14.03 -14.63
CA PRO A 245 11.94 -13.12 -15.49
C PRO A 245 10.92 -12.32 -14.67
N PRO A 246 10.39 -11.20 -15.20
CA PRO A 246 9.29 -10.50 -14.55
C PRO A 246 8.09 -11.43 -14.39
N PHE A 247 7.59 -11.57 -13.17
CA PHE A 247 6.35 -12.28 -12.88
C PHE A 247 5.13 -11.43 -13.26
N GLU A 248 4.04 -12.12 -13.56
CA GLU A 248 2.72 -11.50 -13.64
C GLU A 248 1.84 -12.01 -12.49
N PHE A 249 0.93 -11.20 -11.98
CA PHE A 249 0.12 -11.47 -10.81
C PHE A 249 -1.37 -11.37 -11.12
N GLU A 250 -2.13 -12.35 -10.65
CA GLU A 250 -3.58 -12.27 -10.56
C GLU A 250 -3.94 -12.11 -9.09
N TRP A 251 -4.62 -11.04 -8.71
CA TRP A 251 -5.07 -10.81 -7.34
C TRP A 251 -6.55 -10.49 -7.26
N LYS A 252 -7.17 -10.84 -6.14
CA LYS A 252 -8.59 -10.58 -5.85
C LYS A 252 -8.73 -10.13 -4.41
N LEU A 253 -9.43 -9.02 -4.20
CA LEU A 253 -9.91 -8.64 -2.88
C LEU A 253 -11.35 -9.12 -2.73
N LEU A 254 -11.54 -10.10 -1.86
CA LEU A 254 -12.80 -10.75 -1.59
C LEU A 254 -13.43 -10.19 -0.32
N GLY A 255 -14.73 -9.96 -0.35
CA GLY A 255 -15.51 -9.40 0.75
C GLY A 255 -16.43 -8.26 0.28
N PRO A 256 -17.10 -7.58 1.23
CA PRO A 256 -16.96 -7.75 2.67
C PRO A 256 -17.74 -8.97 3.23
N TYR A 257 -17.24 -9.52 4.34
CA TYR A 257 -17.86 -10.61 5.09
C TYR A 257 -18.14 -10.24 6.54
N THR A 258 -19.31 -10.64 7.04
CA THR A 258 -19.55 -10.71 8.49
C THR A 258 -18.62 -11.74 9.16
N PRO A 259 -18.40 -11.67 10.48
CA PRO A 259 -17.62 -12.69 11.19
C PRO A 259 -18.12 -14.12 10.93
N GLU A 260 -19.44 -14.31 10.89
CA GLU A 260 -20.08 -15.60 10.64
C GLU A 260 -19.86 -16.08 9.20
N GLU A 261 -20.11 -15.23 8.19
CA GLU A 261 -19.84 -15.56 6.78
C GLU A 261 -18.35 -15.89 6.53
N TYR A 262 -17.45 -15.16 7.20
CA TYR A 262 -16.01 -15.43 7.10
C TYR A 262 -15.65 -16.79 7.71
N SER A 263 -16.18 -17.13 8.88
CA SER A 263 -15.97 -18.45 9.48
C SER A 263 -16.49 -19.57 8.56
N GLU A 264 -17.67 -19.42 7.97
CA GLU A 264 -18.22 -20.39 7.03
C GLU A 264 -17.39 -20.50 5.73
N LEU A 265 -16.86 -19.38 5.22
CA LEU A 265 -15.95 -19.36 4.07
C LEU A 265 -14.69 -20.17 4.35
N ILE A 266 -14.09 -19.97 5.53
CA ILE A 266 -12.88 -20.67 5.94
C ILE A 266 -13.16 -22.17 6.08
N ASP A 267 -14.25 -22.55 6.75
CA ASP A 267 -14.62 -23.95 6.94
C ASP A 267 -14.96 -24.67 5.62
N SER A 268 -15.45 -23.95 4.60
CA SER A 268 -15.92 -24.54 3.33
C SER A 268 -14.89 -24.53 2.20
N PHE A 269 -14.01 -23.52 2.16
CA PHE A 269 -13.13 -23.27 1.01
C PHE A 269 -11.66 -23.19 1.35
N MET A 270 -11.29 -23.09 2.62
CA MET A 270 -9.90 -23.15 3.05
C MET A 270 -9.53 -24.59 3.34
N ILE A 271 -8.54 -25.12 2.61
CA ILE A 271 -8.11 -26.51 2.80
C ILE A 271 -6.59 -26.57 3.01
N PRO A 272 -6.10 -27.47 3.89
CA PRO A 272 -4.69 -27.78 3.95
C PRO A 272 -4.29 -28.56 2.69
N VAL A 273 -3.11 -28.26 2.18
CA VAL A 273 -2.47 -28.95 1.07
C VAL A 273 -1.04 -29.31 1.45
N PHE A 274 -0.49 -30.32 0.79
CA PHE A 274 0.91 -30.70 0.90
C PHE A 274 1.60 -30.44 -0.43
N VAL A 275 2.59 -29.57 -0.44
CA VAL A 275 3.38 -29.23 -1.62
C VAL A 275 4.68 -30.00 -1.56
N THR A 276 4.91 -30.92 -2.49
CA THR A 276 6.16 -31.69 -2.55
C THR A 276 7.33 -30.83 -3.02
N ASN A 277 8.57 -31.32 -2.84
CA ASN A 277 9.78 -30.64 -3.34
C ASN A 277 9.84 -30.52 -4.88
N ASP A 278 9.04 -31.29 -5.60
CA ASP A 278 8.83 -31.18 -7.04
C ASP A 278 7.55 -30.39 -7.40
N ALA A 279 7.09 -29.55 -6.47
CA ALA A 279 5.97 -28.62 -6.60
C ALA A 279 4.61 -29.27 -6.95
N GLN A 280 4.43 -30.56 -6.67
CA GLN A 280 3.12 -31.20 -6.78
C GLN A 280 2.30 -30.90 -5.52
N THR A 281 1.04 -30.50 -5.72
CA THR A 281 0.16 -30.07 -4.62
C THR A 281 -0.92 -31.10 -4.33
N PHE A 282 -0.85 -31.76 -3.18
CA PHE A 282 -1.81 -32.79 -2.77
C PHE A 282 -2.81 -32.22 -1.76
N ARG A 283 -4.11 -32.44 -1.99
CA ARG A 283 -5.15 -32.10 -1.01
C ARG A 283 -5.24 -33.20 0.04
N PHE A 284 -5.33 -32.83 1.31
CA PHE A 284 -5.54 -33.81 2.37
C PHE A 284 -6.89 -34.53 2.19
N GLY A 285 -6.88 -35.86 2.31
CA GLY A 285 -8.05 -36.72 2.08
C GLY A 285 -8.40 -36.99 0.61
N GLN A 286 -7.53 -36.63 -0.34
CA GLN A 286 -7.75 -36.90 -1.76
C GLN A 286 -7.39 -38.36 -2.12
N PRO A 287 -8.20 -39.07 -2.94
CA PRO A 287 -7.87 -40.42 -3.36
C PRO A 287 -6.55 -40.46 -4.15
N PRO A 288 -5.70 -41.47 -3.95
CA PRO A 288 -4.36 -41.55 -4.54
C PRO A 288 -4.35 -41.61 -6.08
N ASP A 289 -5.46 -41.98 -6.71
CA ASP A 289 -5.58 -42.11 -8.18
C ASP A 289 -6.11 -40.83 -8.86
N SER A 290 -6.39 -39.77 -8.10
CA SER A 290 -6.87 -38.50 -8.67
C SER A 290 -5.69 -37.56 -8.90
N THR A 291 -5.33 -37.37 -10.18
CA THR A 291 -4.53 -36.22 -10.60
C THR A 291 -5.29 -34.94 -10.26
N ILE A 292 -4.55 -33.89 -9.90
CA ILE A 292 -4.91 -32.70 -9.11
C ILE A 292 -6.12 -31.88 -9.60
N ASP A 293 -6.83 -32.27 -10.66
CA ASP A 293 -7.90 -31.46 -11.26
C ASP A 293 -9.29 -32.11 -11.28
N SER A 294 -9.45 -33.33 -10.77
CA SER A 294 -10.78 -33.91 -10.62
C SER A 294 -11.39 -33.52 -9.27
N ILE A 295 -12.29 -32.52 -9.29
CA ILE A 295 -13.18 -32.20 -8.18
C ILE A 295 -13.99 -33.46 -7.85
N VAL A 296 -13.51 -34.25 -6.88
CA VAL A 296 -14.37 -35.24 -6.23
C VAL A 296 -15.28 -34.44 -5.31
N GLY A 297 -16.58 -34.36 -5.67
CA GLY A 297 -17.57 -33.57 -4.96
C GLY A 297 -17.48 -33.75 -3.44
N VAL A 298 -17.58 -32.63 -2.73
CA VAL A 298 -17.27 -32.44 -1.30
C VAL A 298 -18.13 -33.29 -0.34
N ASP A 299 -19.13 -34.00 -0.86
CA ASP A 299 -20.09 -34.77 -0.06
C ASP A 299 -19.59 -36.12 0.47
N THR A 300 -18.36 -36.56 0.16
CA THR A 300 -17.81 -37.85 0.63
C THR A 300 -16.58 -37.73 1.54
N PHE A 301 -16.51 -36.70 2.38
CA PHE A 301 -15.42 -36.47 3.36
C PHE A 301 -15.25 -37.55 4.46
N TRP A 302 -16.00 -38.66 4.43
CA TRP A 302 -16.03 -39.65 5.54
C TRP A 302 -15.62 -41.08 5.19
N THR A 303 -15.04 -41.34 4.02
CA THR A 303 -14.33 -42.61 3.77
C THR A 303 -12.86 -42.33 3.54
N VAL A 304 -12.12 -42.38 4.65
CA VAL A 304 -10.65 -42.25 4.81
C VAL A 304 -9.90 -43.12 3.80
N LEU A 305 -9.65 -42.59 2.61
CA LEU A 305 -8.57 -43.09 1.78
C LEU A 305 -7.39 -42.16 2.05
N PRO A 306 -6.27 -42.67 2.58
CA PRO A 306 -5.12 -41.82 2.84
C PRO A 306 -4.58 -41.31 1.51
N THR A 307 -4.28 -40.02 1.44
CA THR A 307 -3.55 -39.41 0.33
C THR A 307 -2.16 -40.03 0.29
N ALA A 308 -1.78 -40.64 -0.83
CA ALA A 308 -0.52 -41.34 -0.95
C ALA A 308 0.32 -40.76 -2.09
N TYR A 309 1.56 -40.39 -1.78
CA TYR A 309 2.56 -40.00 -2.76
C TYR A 309 3.50 -41.18 -3.00
N ILE A 310 3.64 -41.61 -4.26
CA ILE A 310 4.57 -42.67 -4.63
C ILE A 310 5.85 -42.00 -5.10
N THR A 311 6.91 -42.11 -4.30
CA THR A 311 8.26 -41.68 -4.69
C THR A 311 9.04 -42.89 -5.17
N CYS A 312 9.61 -42.81 -6.37
CA CYS A 312 10.44 -43.86 -6.92
C CYS A 312 11.90 -43.39 -7.00
N ASN A 313 12.78 -44.05 -6.25
CA ASN A 313 14.22 -43.85 -6.37
C ASN A 313 14.77 -44.76 -7.46
N THR A 314 15.25 -44.17 -8.55
CA THR A 314 15.97 -44.88 -9.60
C THR A 314 17.47 -44.88 -9.31
N THR A 315 18.00 -46.00 -8.84
CA THR A 315 19.45 -46.23 -8.70
C THR A 315 19.95 -47.11 -9.83
N TYR A 316 21.22 -46.95 -10.22
CA TYR A 316 21.85 -47.84 -11.19
C TYR A 316 22.73 -48.84 -10.46
N GLU A 317 22.39 -50.13 -10.55
CA GLU A 317 23.22 -51.23 -10.07
C GLU A 317 23.56 -52.10 -11.27
N ASP A 318 24.85 -52.36 -11.50
CA ASP A 318 25.37 -53.12 -12.65
C ASP A 318 24.97 -52.60 -14.04
N GLY A 319 24.63 -51.31 -14.16
CA GLY A 319 24.26 -50.67 -15.43
C GLY A 319 22.79 -50.83 -15.81
N GLU A 320 22.00 -51.50 -14.98
CA GLU A 320 20.55 -51.58 -15.10
C GLU A 320 19.88 -50.60 -14.11
N PRO A 321 18.83 -49.86 -14.54
CA PRO A 321 18.07 -49.00 -13.63
C PRO A 321 17.22 -49.87 -12.69
N ILE A 322 17.53 -49.84 -11.41
CA ILE A 322 16.66 -50.35 -10.34
C ILE A 322 15.74 -49.22 -9.92
N THR A 323 14.43 -49.44 -10.03
CA THR A 323 13.41 -48.50 -9.53
C THR A 323 12.85 -49.06 -8.22
N ILE A 324 13.14 -48.43 -7.09
CA ILE A 324 12.55 -48.74 -5.79
C ILE A 324 11.51 -47.66 -5.51
N CYS A 325 10.23 -48.05 -5.47
CA CYS A 325 9.15 -47.12 -5.14
C CYS A 325 8.70 -47.32 -3.69
N ASP A 326 8.65 -46.21 -2.95
CA ASP A 326 8.05 -46.12 -1.63
C ASP A 326 6.74 -45.33 -1.72
N THR A 327 5.75 -45.72 -0.91
CA THR A 327 4.47 -45.03 -0.79
C THR A 327 4.44 -44.27 0.53
N ILE A 328 4.37 -42.95 0.44
CA ILE A 328 4.29 -42.05 1.59
C ILE A 328 2.82 -41.67 1.77
N LEU A 329 2.28 -41.89 2.96
CA LEU A 329 0.94 -41.43 3.29
C LEU A 329 1.04 -39.98 3.78
N ILE A 330 0.69 -39.03 2.92
CA ILE A 330 0.81 -37.59 3.17
C ILE A 330 0.04 -37.19 4.43
N ASP A 331 -1.17 -37.74 4.60
CA ASP A 331 -2.03 -37.45 5.76
C ASP A 331 -1.44 -37.96 7.10
N THR A 332 -0.34 -38.74 7.07
CA THR A 332 0.34 -39.28 8.26
C THR A 332 1.66 -38.62 8.57
N LEU A 333 2.12 -37.70 7.72
CA LEU A 333 3.23 -36.82 8.05
C LEU A 333 2.71 -35.89 9.15
N LEU A 334 3.20 -36.08 10.39
CA LEU A 334 2.68 -35.38 11.59
C LEU A 334 3.70 -34.43 12.23
N ASP A 335 4.94 -34.42 11.74
CA ASP A 335 6.07 -33.70 12.34
C ASP A 335 6.73 -32.76 11.32
N GLU A 336 7.00 -31.52 11.73
CA GLU A 336 7.73 -30.51 10.94
C GLU A 336 9.10 -30.98 10.46
N THR A 337 9.72 -31.91 11.21
CA THR A 337 11.00 -32.52 10.82
C THR A 337 10.89 -33.54 9.70
N GLU A 338 9.72 -34.14 9.49
CA GLU A 338 9.45 -35.06 8.38
C GLU A 338 9.00 -34.33 7.11
N TYR A 339 8.28 -33.20 7.24
CA TYR A 339 7.83 -32.42 6.08
C TYR A 339 9.02 -31.98 5.23
N GLY A 340 10.03 -31.32 5.81
CA GLY A 340 11.14 -30.71 5.05
C GLY A 340 11.99 -31.68 4.21
N VAL A 341 11.82 -33.00 4.36
CA VAL A 341 12.47 -34.00 3.49
C VAL A 341 11.70 -34.18 2.18
N TYR A 342 10.38 -34.07 2.19
CA TYR A 342 9.51 -34.40 1.06
C TYR A 342 8.71 -33.21 0.52
N GLY A 343 8.50 -32.15 1.31
CA GLY A 343 7.68 -31.02 0.95
C GLY A 343 7.33 -30.09 2.12
N THR A 344 6.25 -29.34 1.98
CA THR A 344 5.72 -28.44 3.01
C THR A 344 4.20 -28.56 3.11
N VAL A 345 3.66 -28.30 4.30
CA VAL A 345 2.21 -28.16 4.48
C VAL A 345 1.86 -26.69 4.30
N ASP A 346 0.90 -26.43 3.43
CA ASP A 346 0.38 -25.10 3.17
C ASP A 346 -1.15 -25.09 3.25
N THR A 347 -1.75 -23.92 3.07
CA THR A 347 -3.19 -23.71 3.06
C THR A 347 -3.57 -22.91 1.83
N ILE A 348 -4.60 -23.36 1.11
CA ILE A 348 -5.13 -22.60 -0.03
C ILE A 348 -6.59 -22.22 0.22
N VAL A 349 -7.00 -21.09 -0.35
CA VAL A 349 -8.42 -20.73 -0.49
C VAL A 349 -8.86 -21.08 -1.91
N ARG A 350 -9.81 -22.01 -2.04
CA ARG A 350 -10.28 -22.53 -3.33
C ARG A 350 -11.22 -21.58 -4.06
N ILE A 351 -10.73 -20.38 -4.38
CA ILE A 351 -11.57 -19.35 -4.98
C ILE A 351 -11.99 -19.71 -6.41
N LEU A 352 -11.26 -20.59 -7.10
CA LEU A 352 -11.55 -21.04 -8.47
C LEU A 352 -12.53 -22.22 -8.52
N ASP A 353 -12.94 -22.75 -7.37
CA ASP A 353 -13.94 -23.81 -7.28
C ASP A 353 -15.29 -23.31 -7.82
N ASP A 354 -15.99 -24.15 -8.60
CA ASP A 354 -17.29 -23.81 -9.17
C ASP A 354 -18.31 -23.41 -8.08
N ASP A 355 -18.30 -24.07 -6.93
CA ASP A 355 -19.20 -23.75 -5.82
C ASP A 355 -18.86 -22.38 -5.21
N PHE A 356 -17.57 -22.02 -5.18
CA PHE A 356 -17.13 -20.69 -4.75
C PHE A 356 -17.59 -19.65 -5.78
N GLN A 357 -17.23 -19.84 -7.05
CA GLN A 357 -17.50 -18.90 -8.15
C GLN A 357 -19.00 -18.63 -8.33
N ASN A 358 -19.84 -19.64 -8.13
CA ASN A 358 -21.29 -19.53 -8.22
C ASN A 358 -21.96 -19.04 -6.92
N SER A 359 -21.23 -18.92 -5.81
CA SER A 359 -21.77 -18.42 -4.55
C SER A 359 -21.82 -16.90 -4.52
N ALA A 360 -23.03 -16.32 -4.54
CA ALA A 360 -23.24 -14.89 -4.31
C ALA A 360 -22.87 -14.43 -2.88
N VAL A 361 -22.73 -15.37 -1.94
CA VAL A 361 -22.32 -15.07 -0.56
C VAL A 361 -20.81 -14.93 -0.47
N TYR A 362 -20.05 -15.79 -1.16
CA TYR A 362 -18.60 -15.87 -1.01
C TYR A 362 -17.84 -15.18 -2.15
N ASN A 363 -18.29 -15.26 -3.41
CA ASN A 363 -17.62 -14.59 -4.53
C ASN A 363 -17.99 -13.09 -4.63
N ARG A 364 -17.73 -12.35 -3.54
CA ARG A 364 -17.91 -10.90 -3.44
C ARG A 364 -16.58 -10.23 -3.80
N ILE A 365 -16.37 -9.93 -5.07
CA ILE A 365 -15.13 -9.26 -5.50
C ILE A 365 -15.29 -7.76 -5.30
N ALA A 366 -14.37 -7.13 -4.58
CA ALA A 366 -14.32 -5.67 -4.47
C ALA A 366 -14.07 -5.07 -5.86
N GLU A 367 -14.78 -3.99 -6.21
CA GLU A 367 -14.72 -3.33 -7.52
C GLU A 367 -13.30 -3.00 -7.98
N SER A 368 -12.42 -2.65 -7.05
CA SER A 368 -10.99 -2.40 -7.31
C SER A 368 -10.23 -3.58 -7.91
N SER A 369 -10.73 -4.80 -7.73
CA SER A 369 -10.13 -6.03 -8.28
C SER A 369 -10.77 -6.42 -9.63
N MET A 370 -11.70 -5.62 -10.15
CA MET A 370 -12.30 -5.84 -11.46
C MET A 370 -11.63 -4.94 -12.49
N GLU A 371 -11.09 -5.53 -13.56
CA GLU A 371 -10.83 -4.77 -14.78
C GLU A 371 -12.09 -4.75 -15.64
N TYR A 372 -12.32 -3.63 -16.31
CA TYR A 372 -13.43 -3.43 -17.21
C TYR A 372 -12.94 -3.30 -18.64
N ASP A 373 -13.60 -3.99 -19.57
CA ASP A 373 -13.35 -3.83 -21.01
C ASP A 373 -13.75 -2.42 -21.49
N VAL A 374 -13.53 -2.16 -22.79
CA VAL A 374 -13.93 -0.89 -23.43
C VAL A 374 -15.44 -0.59 -23.35
N ASN A 375 -16.26 -1.58 -22.99
CA ASN A 375 -17.71 -1.46 -22.82
C ASN A 375 -18.13 -1.37 -21.35
N GLY A 376 -17.18 -1.38 -20.40
CA GLY A 376 -17.48 -1.39 -18.97
C GLY A 376 -17.92 -2.75 -18.43
N LEU A 377 -17.59 -3.85 -19.11
CA LEU A 377 -17.87 -5.21 -18.66
C LEU A 377 -16.65 -5.81 -17.95
N PRO A 378 -16.82 -6.49 -16.80
CA PRO A 378 -15.70 -7.12 -16.11
C PRO A 378 -15.01 -8.15 -17.00
N THR A 379 -13.69 -8.05 -17.20
CA THR A 379 -12.90 -9.00 -18.02
C THR A 379 -12.40 -10.21 -17.24
N GLY A 380 -12.56 -10.21 -15.91
CA GLY A 380 -12.49 -11.38 -15.03
C GLY A 380 -11.08 -11.90 -14.72
N ASN A 381 -10.09 -11.74 -15.60
CA ASN A 381 -8.73 -12.23 -15.39
C ASN A 381 -7.71 -11.26 -15.98
N VAL A 382 -7.06 -10.51 -15.10
CA VAL A 382 -5.98 -9.61 -15.51
C VAL A 382 -4.76 -9.95 -14.70
N TRP A 383 -3.76 -10.37 -15.45
CA TRP A 383 -2.42 -10.54 -14.97
C TRP A 383 -1.72 -9.18 -15.03
N VAL A 384 -1.31 -8.66 -13.87
CA VAL A 384 -0.62 -7.38 -13.73
C VAL A 384 0.85 -7.61 -13.38
N THR A 385 1.73 -6.67 -13.73
CA THR A 385 3.16 -6.74 -13.33
C THR A 385 3.47 -5.94 -12.06
N ASP A 386 2.46 -5.24 -11.53
CA ASP A 386 2.60 -4.48 -10.28
C ASP A 386 2.75 -5.44 -9.08
N THR A 387 3.68 -5.11 -8.19
CA THR A 387 3.98 -5.85 -6.94
C THR A 387 3.43 -5.18 -5.69
N ARG A 388 2.63 -4.13 -5.88
CA ARG A 388 2.00 -3.38 -4.80
C ARG A 388 0.83 -2.57 -5.32
N ASP A 389 -0.16 -2.37 -4.47
CA ASP A 389 -1.27 -1.46 -4.76
C ASP A 389 -1.83 -0.81 -3.49
N SER A 390 -2.55 0.30 -3.67
CA SER A 390 -3.37 0.95 -2.65
C SER A 390 -4.83 0.85 -3.05
N ILE A 391 -5.56 -0.02 -2.36
CA ILE A 391 -6.95 -0.33 -2.67
C ILE A 391 -7.88 0.64 -1.93
N TYR A 392 -8.83 1.20 -2.67
CA TYR A 392 -9.80 2.19 -2.21
C TYR A 392 -11.24 1.71 -2.41
N ASN A 393 -12.15 2.29 -1.64
CA ASN A 393 -13.59 2.16 -1.75
C ASN A 393 -14.10 0.71 -1.81
N VAL A 394 -13.57 -0.15 -0.95
CA VAL A 394 -13.85 -1.60 -0.96
C VAL A 394 -15.30 -1.96 -0.57
N TYR A 395 -16.08 -0.96 -0.19
CA TYR A 395 -17.52 -1.06 0.10
C TYR A 395 -18.41 -0.50 -1.02
N SER A 396 -17.87 -0.15 -2.19
CA SER A 396 -18.64 0.49 -3.27
C SER A 396 -19.87 -0.34 -3.69
N LEU A 397 -19.71 -1.66 -3.76
CA LEU A 397 -20.76 -2.63 -4.08
C LEU A 397 -21.60 -3.06 -2.86
N TYR A 398 -21.19 -2.66 -1.66
CA TYR A 398 -21.84 -3.01 -0.38
C TYR A 398 -22.04 -1.75 0.47
N PRO A 399 -22.86 -0.80 -0.02
CA PRO A 399 -23.14 0.42 0.72
C PRO A 399 -23.86 0.09 2.03
N SER A 400 -23.48 0.82 3.07
CA SER A 400 -24.13 0.82 4.38
C SER A 400 -24.50 2.24 4.76
N ASP A 401 -25.61 2.39 5.47
CA ASP A 401 -26.01 3.67 6.06
C ASP A 401 -25.33 3.88 7.43
N THR A 402 -24.77 2.83 8.00
CA THR A 402 -24.06 2.85 9.29
C THR A 402 -22.59 2.46 9.16
N SER A 403 -21.78 2.91 10.13
CA SER A 403 -20.40 2.53 10.29
C SER A 403 -20.32 1.04 10.57
N ILE A 404 -19.73 0.30 9.64
CA ILE A 404 -19.61 -1.16 9.72
C ILE A 404 -18.14 -1.58 9.67
N GLU A 405 -17.84 -2.69 10.33
CA GLU A 405 -16.55 -3.36 10.25
C GLU A 405 -16.79 -4.75 9.68
N MET A 406 -16.13 -5.09 8.59
CA MET A 406 -16.26 -6.39 7.95
C MET A 406 -14.89 -6.95 7.58
N ARG A 407 -14.83 -8.27 7.39
CA ARG A 407 -13.63 -8.99 7.00
C ARG A 407 -13.48 -9.02 5.48
N PHE A 408 -12.23 -9.00 5.05
CA PHE A 408 -11.83 -9.17 3.66
C PHE A 408 -10.73 -10.22 3.57
N VAL A 409 -10.66 -10.89 2.42
CA VAL A 409 -9.57 -11.80 2.06
C VAL A 409 -8.90 -11.24 0.81
N PHE A 410 -7.63 -10.86 0.92
CA PHE A 410 -6.82 -10.59 -0.24
C PHE A 410 -6.13 -11.87 -0.66
N TRP A 411 -6.36 -12.30 -1.90
CA TRP A 411 -5.80 -13.49 -2.51
C TRP A 411 -4.95 -13.05 -3.70
N VAL A 412 -3.78 -13.65 -3.88
CA VAL A 412 -2.90 -13.34 -5.00
C VAL A 412 -2.14 -14.59 -5.42
N ARG A 413 -1.95 -14.75 -6.73
CA ARG A 413 -1.01 -15.71 -7.30
C ARG A 413 -0.16 -15.05 -8.36
N CYS A 414 1.08 -15.50 -8.50
CA CYS A 414 1.93 -15.15 -9.61
C CYS A 414 1.92 -16.25 -10.68
N ARG A 415 2.44 -15.90 -11.86
CA ARG A 415 2.86 -16.84 -12.89
C ARG A 415 4.17 -16.35 -13.50
N ASP A 416 4.92 -17.29 -14.04
CA ASP A 416 6.24 -17.08 -14.61
C ASP A 416 6.17 -16.80 -16.14
N ASP A 417 7.30 -16.93 -16.83
CA ASP A 417 7.41 -16.74 -18.27
C ASP A 417 6.93 -17.91 -19.12
N ALA A 418 6.65 -19.08 -18.52
CA ALA A 418 5.92 -20.19 -19.12
C ALA A 418 4.40 -20.09 -18.94
N HIS A 419 3.94 -19.05 -18.24
CA HIS A 419 2.54 -18.82 -17.85
C HIS A 419 1.96 -19.87 -16.90
N VAL A 420 2.82 -20.56 -16.15
CA VAL A 420 2.38 -21.52 -15.14
C VAL A 420 2.03 -20.75 -13.86
N PRO A 421 0.77 -20.81 -13.41
CA PRO A 421 0.37 -20.14 -12.19
C PRO A 421 0.94 -20.87 -10.97
N ASP A 422 1.20 -20.11 -9.91
CA ASP A 422 1.38 -20.64 -8.57
C ASP A 422 0.19 -21.53 -8.19
N LEU A 423 0.50 -22.77 -7.80
CA LEU A 423 -0.47 -23.79 -7.40
C LEU A 423 -0.95 -23.63 -5.96
N THR A 424 -0.21 -22.87 -5.15
CA THR A 424 -0.54 -22.47 -3.78
C THR A 424 -0.57 -20.95 -3.63
N PRO A 425 -1.57 -20.28 -4.24
CA PRO A 425 -1.75 -18.84 -4.10
C PRO A 425 -1.74 -18.38 -2.65
N ASP A 426 -1.01 -17.30 -2.37
CA ASP A 426 -0.98 -16.70 -1.04
C ASP A 426 -2.25 -15.87 -0.78
N PHE A 427 -2.64 -15.81 0.49
CA PHE A 427 -3.78 -15.01 0.92
C PHE A 427 -3.62 -14.48 2.34
N ILE A 428 -4.25 -13.34 2.59
CA ILE A 428 -4.33 -12.77 3.92
C ILE A 428 -5.72 -12.23 4.21
N ASN A 429 -6.14 -12.30 5.47
CA ASN A 429 -7.41 -11.73 5.91
C ASN A 429 -7.18 -10.52 6.81
N PHE A 430 -8.10 -9.57 6.74
CA PHE A 430 -8.07 -8.38 7.57
C PHE A 430 -9.45 -7.76 7.72
N THR A 431 -9.60 -6.86 8.69
CA THR A 431 -10.82 -6.09 8.83
C THR A 431 -10.67 -4.71 8.23
N VAL A 432 -11.77 -4.22 7.66
CA VAL A 432 -11.88 -2.84 7.17
C VAL A 432 -13.07 -2.21 7.87
N ILE A 433 -12.92 -0.97 8.33
CA ILE A 433 -14.01 -0.16 8.87
C ILE A 433 -14.45 0.81 7.77
N ASN A 434 -15.75 0.83 7.48
CA ASN A 434 -16.37 1.82 6.61
C ASN A 434 -16.98 2.95 7.46
N PRO A 435 -16.28 4.08 7.68
CA PRO A 435 -16.81 5.14 8.52
C PRO A 435 -18.00 5.84 7.85
N LYS A 436 -19.07 6.08 8.62
CA LYS A 436 -20.24 6.85 8.19
C LYS A 436 -20.46 8.15 8.95
N PHE A 437 -19.72 8.36 10.05
CA PHE A 437 -19.83 9.58 10.86
C PHE A 437 -21.29 9.93 11.18
N GLU A 438 -22.01 8.93 11.67
CA GLU A 438 -23.45 8.95 11.96
C GLU A 438 -23.83 10.09 12.92
N ARG A 439 -22.95 10.35 13.89
CA ARG A 439 -23.15 11.25 15.01
C ARG A 439 -22.20 12.44 14.93
N ASP A 440 -22.52 13.50 15.64
CA ASP A 440 -21.80 14.76 15.41
C ASP A 440 -20.70 15.03 16.41
N VAL A 441 -21.00 14.82 17.69
CA VAL A 441 -20.10 15.16 18.78
C VAL A 441 -20.02 13.98 19.74
N LEU A 442 -18.81 13.57 20.08
CA LEU A 442 -18.51 12.65 21.17
C LEU A 442 -17.71 13.37 22.24
N VAL A 443 -18.05 13.21 23.51
CA VAL A 443 -17.28 13.69 24.65
C VAL A 443 -16.71 12.51 25.43
N ILE A 444 -15.39 12.46 25.51
CA ILE A 444 -14.65 11.42 26.22
C ILE A 444 -13.93 12.05 27.40
N ASP A 445 -14.37 11.75 28.62
CA ASP A 445 -13.62 12.05 29.83
C ASP A 445 -12.50 11.01 29.98
N VAL A 446 -11.28 11.42 29.61
CA VAL A 446 -10.05 10.64 29.67
C VAL A 446 -9.30 10.81 30.99
N GLY A 447 -9.85 11.55 31.97
CA GLY A 447 -9.27 11.71 33.29
C GLY A 447 -9.37 10.44 34.14
N GLN A 448 -8.36 10.11 34.95
CA GLN A 448 -8.47 8.98 35.89
C GLN A 448 -9.41 9.26 37.07
N VAL A 449 -10.09 8.22 37.57
CA VAL A 449 -11.08 8.32 38.67
C VAL A 449 -10.46 8.73 40.03
N TYR A 450 -9.14 8.64 40.20
CA TYR A 450 -8.49 8.72 41.53
C TYR A 450 -7.50 9.88 41.72
N SER A 451 -7.73 11.03 41.10
CA SER A 451 -6.81 12.17 41.22
C SER A 451 -7.25 13.27 42.19
N VAL A 452 -6.25 14.07 42.59
CA VAL A 452 -6.41 15.25 43.45
C VAL A 452 -6.81 16.46 42.60
N ASN A 453 -7.74 17.28 43.10
CA ASN A 453 -8.11 18.58 42.49
C ASN A 453 -8.64 18.47 41.06
N ARG A 454 -9.47 17.47 40.81
CA ARG A 454 -10.22 17.25 39.56
C ARG A 454 -11.64 17.79 39.64
N VAL A 455 -12.25 18.06 38.49
CA VAL A 455 -13.70 18.20 38.39
C VAL A 455 -14.42 16.95 38.92
N ARG A 456 -15.58 17.13 39.55
CA ARG A 456 -16.49 16.05 39.94
C ARG A 456 -17.12 15.49 38.67
N PHE A 457 -17.10 14.17 38.51
CA PHE A 457 -17.58 13.50 37.29
C PHE A 457 -18.95 13.99 36.82
N ASN A 458 -19.97 13.94 37.68
CA ASN A 458 -21.32 14.41 37.34
C ASN A 458 -21.38 15.89 36.93
N ARG A 459 -20.46 16.73 37.45
CA ARG A 459 -20.38 18.15 37.05
C ARG A 459 -19.75 18.33 35.68
N ALA A 460 -18.76 17.51 35.35
CA ALA A 460 -18.17 17.52 34.00
C ALA A 460 -19.20 17.09 32.95
N GLU A 461 -19.91 16.00 33.22
CA GLU A 461 -21.02 15.49 32.40
C GLU A 461 -22.10 16.56 32.21
N GLU A 462 -22.64 17.11 33.31
CA GLU A 462 -23.63 18.20 33.28
C GLU A 462 -23.15 19.41 32.47
N TYR A 463 -21.89 19.83 32.65
CA TYR A 463 -21.32 20.97 31.93
C TYR A 463 -21.23 20.71 30.43
N TRP A 464 -20.65 19.57 30.03
CA TRP A 464 -20.38 19.28 28.62
C TRP A 464 -21.67 19.02 27.84
N MET A 465 -22.61 18.29 28.43
CA MET A 465 -23.94 18.13 27.85
C MET A 465 -24.65 19.48 27.69
N GLY A 466 -24.59 20.34 28.72
CA GLY A 466 -25.17 21.69 28.66
C GLY A 466 -24.53 22.56 27.57
N ALA A 467 -23.20 22.51 27.44
CA ALA A 467 -22.46 23.30 26.47
C ALA A 467 -22.69 22.83 25.02
N VAL A 468 -22.70 21.51 24.78
CA VAL A 468 -22.99 20.94 23.44
C VAL A 468 -24.44 21.21 23.05
N ASN A 469 -25.40 21.03 23.95
CA ASN A 469 -26.81 21.37 23.68
C ASN A 469 -26.98 22.87 23.41
N ALA A 470 -26.29 23.74 24.15
CA ALA A 470 -26.31 25.17 23.88
C ALA A 470 -25.74 25.52 22.50
N TRP A 471 -24.74 24.77 21.99
CA TRP A 471 -24.27 24.92 20.62
C TRP A 471 -25.34 24.48 19.61
N ILE A 472 -25.93 23.29 19.79
CA ILE A 472 -27.01 22.76 18.95
C ILE A 472 -28.17 23.75 18.85
N ASP A 473 -28.62 24.30 19.98
CA ASP A 473 -29.72 25.27 20.06
C ASP A 473 -29.43 26.59 19.32
N THR A 474 -28.16 26.94 19.12
CA THR A 474 -27.77 28.16 18.39
C THR A 474 -27.74 27.98 16.88
N ARG A 475 -27.84 26.73 16.39
CA ARG A 475 -27.69 26.41 14.98
C ARG A 475 -29.04 26.39 14.24
N PRO A 476 -29.11 26.97 13.02
CA PRO A 476 -30.33 26.97 12.22
C PRO A 476 -30.71 25.57 11.68
N ASP A 477 -29.77 24.64 11.67
CA ASP A 477 -29.88 23.26 11.20
C ASP A 477 -29.88 22.24 12.37
N SER A 478 -30.25 22.68 13.58
CA SER A 478 -30.27 21.86 14.81
C SER A 478 -30.98 20.51 14.66
N ASP A 479 -32.05 20.44 13.85
CA ASP A 479 -32.81 19.21 13.61
C ASP A 479 -32.04 18.13 12.85
N SER A 480 -30.92 18.50 12.23
CA SER A 480 -30.01 17.58 11.52
C SER A 480 -28.83 17.14 12.36
N LEU A 481 -28.70 17.67 13.58
CA LEU A 481 -27.60 17.34 14.47
C LEU A 481 -27.93 16.13 15.35
N GLU A 482 -27.03 15.16 15.39
CA GLU A 482 -27.14 13.94 16.19
C GLU A 482 -26.22 13.99 17.41
N PHE A 483 -26.82 14.25 18.58
CA PHE A 483 -26.19 14.14 19.90
C PHE A 483 -27.18 13.53 20.90
N ASP A 484 -26.80 12.43 21.55
CA ASP A 484 -27.55 11.73 22.59
C ASP A 484 -26.72 11.78 23.87
N THR A 485 -27.22 12.53 24.84
CA THR A 485 -26.51 12.79 26.09
C THR A 485 -26.17 11.51 26.86
N ASP A 486 -26.97 10.46 26.72
CA ASP A 486 -26.78 9.20 27.45
C ASP A 486 -25.74 8.29 26.77
N LYS A 487 -25.35 8.58 25.52
CA LYS A 487 -24.45 7.74 24.71
C LYS A 487 -23.18 8.44 24.27
N ASP A 488 -23.24 9.76 24.12
CA ASP A 488 -22.16 10.56 23.53
C ASP A 488 -21.35 11.32 24.57
N TYR A 489 -21.63 11.10 25.85
CA TYR A 489 -20.70 11.38 26.94
C TYR A 489 -20.25 10.06 27.54
N ILE A 490 -18.97 9.73 27.39
CA ILE A 490 -18.40 8.47 27.88
C ILE A 490 -17.23 8.72 28.82
N PHE A 491 -17.08 7.81 29.78
CA PHE A 491 -15.90 7.75 30.61
C PHE A 491 -14.88 6.78 30.01
N HIS A 492 -13.62 7.21 29.86
CA HIS A 492 -12.57 6.40 29.23
C HIS A 492 -12.35 5.02 29.87
N GLY A 493 -12.58 4.91 31.18
CA GLY A 493 -12.49 3.64 31.91
C GLY A 493 -13.54 2.60 31.51
N GLU A 494 -14.60 2.99 30.79
CA GLU A 494 -15.67 2.09 30.35
C GLU A 494 -15.29 1.31 29.08
N PHE A 495 -14.28 1.77 28.35
CA PHE A 495 -13.73 1.08 27.19
C PHE A 495 -12.55 0.20 27.62
N GLU A 496 -12.85 -0.93 28.24
CA GLU A 496 -11.92 -2.05 28.43
C GLU A 496 -11.87 -2.98 27.20
N GLN A 497 -12.79 -2.80 26.25
CA GLN A 497 -12.84 -3.57 25.01
C GLN A 497 -11.73 -3.11 24.06
N GLY A 498 -11.12 -4.06 23.33
CA GLY A 498 -9.92 -3.85 22.52
C GLY A 498 -9.98 -2.70 21.50
N ASP A 499 -8.81 -2.32 20.99
CA ASP A 499 -8.59 -1.09 20.20
C ASP A 499 -9.50 -0.91 18.99
N SER A 500 -9.88 -2.00 18.30
CA SER A 500 -10.74 -1.93 17.11
C SER A 500 -12.15 -1.45 17.45
N THR A 501 -12.74 -1.90 18.56
CA THR A 501 -14.08 -1.48 19.00
C THR A 501 -14.09 0.00 19.34
N PHE A 502 -13.07 0.47 20.08
CA PHE A 502 -12.96 1.88 20.42
C PHE A 502 -12.76 2.75 19.18
N LEU A 503 -11.87 2.35 18.26
CA LEU A 503 -11.69 3.04 16.99
C LEU A 503 -12.99 3.11 16.18
N ARG A 504 -13.71 1.99 16.02
CA ARG A 504 -14.99 1.96 15.31
C ARG A 504 -15.99 2.94 15.91
N PHE A 505 -16.05 3.02 17.24
CA PHE A 505 -16.91 3.97 17.95
C PHE A 505 -16.50 5.43 17.71
N LEU A 506 -15.19 5.75 17.69
CA LEU A 506 -14.73 7.09 17.31
C LEU A 506 -15.16 7.45 15.87
N LEU A 507 -15.12 6.47 14.96
CA LEU A 507 -15.47 6.64 13.55
C LEU A 507 -16.98 6.77 13.27
N THR A 508 -17.83 6.57 14.28
CA THR A 508 -19.25 6.95 14.18
C THR A 508 -19.48 8.43 14.43
N HIS A 509 -18.45 9.21 14.82
CA HIS A 509 -18.59 10.62 15.18
C HIS A 509 -17.78 11.54 14.28
N LYS A 510 -18.34 12.71 13.93
CA LYS A 510 -17.62 13.74 13.15
C LYS A 510 -16.60 14.50 14.00
N ILE A 511 -16.92 14.75 15.28
CA ILE A 511 -16.09 15.50 16.22
C ILE A 511 -15.90 14.69 17.51
N VAL A 512 -14.67 14.61 18.00
CA VAL A 512 -14.33 13.95 19.28
C VAL A 512 -13.67 14.91 20.25
N PHE A 513 -14.22 15.02 21.46
CA PHE A 513 -13.67 15.79 22.57
C PHE A 513 -12.96 14.86 23.54
N LEU A 514 -11.76 15.25 23.92
CA LEU A 514 -10.92 14.53 24.85
C LEU A 514 -10.70 15.44 26.05
N VAL A 515 -11.48 15.21 27.10
CA VAL A 515 -11.45 16.02 28.32
C VAL A 515 -10.60 15.29 29.34
N ASN A 516 -9.44 15.85 29.68
CA ASN A 516 -8.65 15.40 30.82
C ASN A 516 -8.41 16.59 31.75
N ASP A 517 -9.41 16.88 32.56
CA ASP A 517 -9.25 17.89 33.61
C ASP A 517 -8.41 17.37 34.78
N ASN A 518 -7.67 16.26 34.66
CA ASN A 518 -6.71 15.87 35.68
C ASN A 518 -5.32 16.44 35.37
N ALA A 519 -4.72 17.15 36.34
CA ALA A 519 -3.33 17.60 36.22
C ALA A 519 -2.31 16.47 36.51
N SER A 520 -2.72 15.35 37.10
CA SER A 520 -1.80 14.30 37.58
C SER A 520 -1.60 13.12 36.63
N THR A 521 -2.31 13.04 35.51
CA THR A 521 -2.23 11.88 34.60
C THR A 521 -2.23 12.35 33.17
N GLY A 522 -1.16 12.06 32.42
CA GLY A 522 -1.14 12.21 30.97
C GLY A 522 -1.54 10.91 30.31
N VAL A 523 -2.50 10.96 29.38
CA VAL A 523 -3.08 9.76 28.75
C VAL A 523 -2.79 9.69 27.25
N ILE A 524 -2.64 10.84 26.56
CA ILE A 524 -2.65 10.86 25.09
C ILE A 524 -1.29 11.26 24.49
N GLY A 525 -0.51 12.09 25.18
CA GLY A 525 0.77 12.60 24.67
C GLY A 525 1.98 11.67 24.81
N LEU A 526 1.83 10.52 25.46
CA LEU A 526 2.92 9.57 25.69
C LEU A 526 3.00 8.52 24.56
N PRO A 527 4.21 8.18 24.07
CA PRO A 527 4.38 7.09 23.10
C PRO A 527 3.85 5.76 23.65
N GLY A 528 3.21 4.96 22.78
CA GLY A 528 2.80 3.59 23.11
C GLY A 528 1.49 3.46 23.91
N HIS A 529 0.75 4.55 24.12
CA HIS A 529 -0.61 4.43 24.68
C HIS A 529 -1.57 3.99 23.57
N GLU A 530 -2.01 2.74 23.60
CA GLU A 530 -2.85 2.09 22.57
C GLU A 530 -4.07 2.95 22.17
N LYS A 531 -4.81 3.46 23.15
CA LYS A 531 -5.96 4.34 22.89
C LYS A 531 -5.62 5.69 22.23
N ALA A 532 -4.38 6.17 22.36
CA ALA A 532 -3.93 7.34 21.60
C ALA A 532 -3.78 6.99 20.12
N VAL A 533 -3.38 5.75 19.79
CA VAL A 533 -3.34 5.25 18.41
C VAL A 533 -4.74 5.29 17.80
N ALA A 534 -5.76 4.77 18.48
CA ALA A 534 -7.14 4.83 17.99
C ALA A 534 -7.62 6.27 17.72
N VAL A 535 -7.31 7.23 18.61
CA VAL A 535 -7.64 8.65 18.39
C VAL A 535 -6.90 9.21 17.18
N TYR A 536 -5.60 8.95 17.04
CA TYR A 536 -4.84 9.40 15.87
C TYR A 536 -5.36 8.79 14.58
N THR A 537 -5.68 7.51 14.58
CA THR A 537 -6.24 6.79 13.45
C THR A 537 -7.65 7.30 13.09
N ALA A 538 -8.47 7.66 14.07
CA ALA A 538 -9.76 8.33 13.82
C ALA A 538 -9.57 9.74 13.21
N ILE A 539 -8.62 10.53 13.72
CA ILE A 539 -8.26 11.83 13.12
C ILE A 539 -7.75 11.64 11.70
N GLN A 540 -6.96 10.59 11.47
CA GLN A 540 -6.53 10.17 10.13
C GLN A 540 -7.67 9.69 9.24
N ALA A 541 -8.85 9.41 9.78
CA ALA A 541 -10.01 9.08 8.98
C ALA A 541 -10.86 10.29 8.60
N GLY A 542 -10.52 11.47 9.13
CA GLY A 542 -11.29 12.69 8.94
C GLY A 542 -12.11 13.12 10.16
N VAL A 543 -11.99 12.43 11.30
CA VAL A 543 -12.58 12.88 12.56
C VAL A 543 -11.86 14.16 13.02
N ASN A 544 -12.63 15.21 13.28
CA ASN A 544 -12.09 16.43 13.88
C ASN A 544 -12.02 16.26 15.40
N ALA A 545 -11.02 16.83 16.06
CA ALA A 545 -10.83 16.55 17.48
C ALA A 545 -10.48 17.77 18.32
N TRP A 546 -10.92 17.79 19.58
CA TRP A 546 -10.56 18.80 20.56
C TRP A 546 -10.03 18.12 21.82
N ILE A 547 -8.77 18.38 22.17
CA ILE A 547 -8.23 17.98 23.46
C ILE A 547 -8.18 19.17 24.42
N MET A 548 -8.67 18.94 25.64
CA MET A 548 -8.59 19.86 26.75
C MET A 548 -8.00 19.12 27.92
N ALA A 549 -6.73 19.40 28.23
CA ALA A 549 -6.14 18.78 29.40
C ALA A 549 -5.15 19.63 30.16
N ARG A 550 -5.23 19.53 31.49
CA ARG A 550 -4.20 20.07 32.40
C ARG A 550 -2.92 19.24 32.42
N ALA A 551 -2.97 18.01 31.92
CA ALA A 551 -1.82 17.15 31.68
C ALA A 551 -2.01 16.30 30.41
N THR A 552 -1.51 16.78 29.27
CA THR A 552 -1.53 16.01 28.03
C THR A 552 -0.30 15.11 27.88
N ILE A 553 0.88 15.63 28.24
CA ILE A 553 2.20 15.01 28.08
C ILE A 553 2.88 14.93 29.46
N GLY A 554 2.89 13.76 30.10
CA GLY A 554 3.44 13.57 31.44
C GLY A 554 2.46 13.90 32.58
N ASN A 555 2.96 14.18 33.78
CA ASN A 555 2.14 14.48 34.96
C ASN A 555 2.69 15.63 35.84
N ILE A 556 1.83 16.19 36.69
CA ILE A 556 2.19 17.28 37.63
C ILE A 556 3.28 16.93 38.65
N GLN A 557 3.53 15.64 38.93
CA GLN A 557 4.58 15.22 39.88
C GLN A 557 5.98 15.32 39.26
N GLU A 558 6.06 15.41 37.94
CA GLU A 558 7.32 15.40 37.19
C GLU A 558 7.93 16.79 36.97
N GLY A 559 7.32 17.86 37.49
CA GLY A 559 7.83 19.22 37.33
C GLY A 559 8.11 19.91 38.66
N ALA A 560 9.38 19.92 39.12
CA ALA A 560 9.79 21.04 39.97
C ALA A 560 9.74 22.34 39.17
N PRO A 561 9.54 23.50 39.81
CA PRO A 561 9.68 24.78 39.12
C PRO A 561 11.05 24.85 38.40
N GLY A 562 11.03 25.08 37.08
CA GLY A 562 12.25 25.12 36.26
C GLY A 562 12.65 23.82 35.56
N PHE A 563 11.84 22.75 35.62
CA PHE A 563 12.06 21.58 34.75
C PHE A 563 11.92 21.97 33.27
N PRO A 564 12.76 21.40 32.38
CA PRO A 564 12.63 21.64 30.95
C PRO A 564 11.26 21.16 30.47
N SER A 565 10.71 21.86 29.47
CA SER A 565 9.48 21.46 28.80
C SER A 565 9.61 20.01 28.31
N ARG A 566 8.61 19.18 28.56
CA ARG A 566 8.58 17.80 28.08
C ARG A 566 8.27 17.78 26.60
N PRO A 567 9.16 17.23 25.75
CA PRO A 567 8.85 17.11 24.33
C PRO A 567 7.65 16.18 24.12
N ALA A 568 6.80 16.53 23.18
CA ALA A 568 5.71 15.70 22.71
C ALA A 568 6.25 14.54 21.87
N SER A 569 5.47 13.47 21.74
CA SER A 569 5.77 12.45 20.72
C SER A 569 5.58 13.03 19.31
N PRO A 570 6.27 12.49 18.27
CA PRO A 570 6.09 12.95 16.89
C PRO A 570 4.63 12.92 16.44
N ASN A 571 3.86 11.89 16.82
CA ASN A 571 2.43 11.81 16.51
C ASN A 571 1.65 12.92 17.20
N TYR A 572 1.89 13.17 18.49
CA TYR A 572 1.20 14.23 19.21
C TYR A 572 1.50 15.62 18.64
N GLU A 573 2.76 15.89 18.28
CA GLU A 573 3.14 17.12 17.56
C GLU A 573 2.46 17.22 16.19
N TYR A 574 2.38 16.11 15.44
CA TYR A 574 1.74 16.09 14.13
C TYR A 574 0.24 16.39 14.20
N TYR A 575 -0.51 15.73 15.09
CA TYR A 575 -1.97 15.83 15.17
C TYR A 575 -2.46 17.03 15.96
N TRP A 576 -1.74 17.48 16.98
CA TRP A 576 -2.18 18.58 17.86
C TRP A 576 -1.37 19.85 17.70
N GLY A 577 -0.27 19.81 16.94
CA GLY A 577 0.63 20.96 16.75
C GLY A 577 1.32 21.41 18.04
N THR A 578 1.45 20.51 19.02
CA THR A 578 2.11 20.76 20.31
C THR A 578 3.45 20.05 20.32
N ARG A 579 4.55 20.82 20.34
CA ARG A 579 5.93 20.32 20.37
C ARG A 579 6.40 19.95 21.76
N ALA A 580 5.97 20.69 22.77
CA ALA A 580 6.34 20.41 24.15
C ALA A 580 5.32 20.96 25.13
N TYR A 581 5.30 20.42 26.35
CA TYR A 581 4.45 20.87 27.44
C TYR A 581 5.31 21.33 28.62
N SER A 582 4.99 22.49 29.19
CA SER A 582 5.64 22.99 30.40
C SER A 582 4.62 23.08 31.53
N PHE A 583 4.85 22.28 32.57
CA PHE A 583 4.04 22.34 33.78
C PHE A 583 4.43 23.57 34.59
N CYS A 584 3.45 24.20 35.25
CA CYS A 584 3.71 25.33 36.13
C CYS A 584 4.54 24.97 37.38
N GLY A 585 4.74 23.67 37.66
CA GLY A 585 5.62 23.16 38.72
C GLY A 585 5.13 23.41 40.15
N PHE A 586 3.96 24.04 40.29
CA PHE A 586 3.39 24.39 41.57
C PHE A 586 3.09 23.19 42.45
N GLY A 587 2.58 22.09 41.89
CA GLY A 587 2.31 20.87 42.66
C GLY A 587 3.55 20.32 43.39
N TYR A 588 4.71 20.38 42.74
CA TYR A 588 5.99 20.01 43.36
C TYR A 588 6.42 21.04 44.41
N TYR A 589 6.33 22.33 44.10
CA TYR A 589 6.67 23.40 45.04
C TYR A 589 5.89 23.27 46.36
N LEU A 590 4.58 23.03 46.29
CA LEU A 590 3.72 22.80 47.46
C LEU A 590 4.18 21.65 48.37
N ASN A 591 4.73 20.59 47.78
CA ASN A 591 5.26 19.45 48.52
C ASN A 591 6.62 19.76 49.15
N SER A 592 7.37 20.70 48.58
CA SER A 592 8.72 21.08 49.03
C SER A 592 8.76 22.15 50.12
N VAL A 593 7.69 22.96 50.27
CA VAL A 593 7.63 24.05 51.26
C VAL A 593 7.05 23.55 52.60
N PRO A 594 7.76 23.76 53.73
CA PRO A 594 7.21 23.46 55.06
C PRO A 594 6.09 24.45 55.44
N GLY A 595 4.89 23.94 55.75
CA GLY A 595 3.74 24.73 56.19
C GLY A 595 2.40 24.06 55.83
N ASP A 596 1.35 24.38 56.60
CA ASP A 596 0.03 23.74 56.47
C ASP A 596 -0.86 24.34 55.37
N THR A 597 -0.44 25.45 54.75
CA THR A 597 -1.18 26.15 53.69
C THR A 597 -0.21 26.80 52.71
N VAL A 598 -0.01 26.19 51.54
CA VAL A 598 0.71 26.82 50.42
C VAL A 598 -0.25 26.83 49.24
N ARG A 599 -0.30 27.96 48.52
CA ARG A 599 -1.38 28.35 47.61
C ARG A 599 -0.95 28.18 46.15
N VAL A 600 -1.89 27.90 45.25
CA VAL A 600 -1.65 27.81 43.79
C VAL A 600 -2.49 28.87 43.10
N ASP A 601 -1.84 29.96 42.72
CA ASP A 601 -2.50 31.23 42.39
C ASP A 601 -1.98 31.86 41.12
N ASP A 602 -1.68 31.08 40.10
CA ASP A 602 -1.11 31.66 38.89
C ASP A 602 -2.16 31.85 37.79
N PHE A 603 -2.76 30.77 37.30
CA PHE A 603 -3.72 30.84 36.20
C PHE A 603 -5.08 31.41 36.62
N ILE A 604 -5.32 32.69 36.36
CA ILE A 604 -6.60 33.37 36.65
C ILE A 604 -7.51 33.48 35.42
N GLY A 605 -7.02 33.09 34.25
CA GLY A 605 -7.76 33.22 33.02
C GLY A 605 -6.92 32.96 31.78
N ALA A 606 -7.54 33.18 30.63
CA ALA A 606 -6.94 33.05 29.33
C ALA A 606 -7.29 34.28 28.47
N LEU A 607 -6.26 34.99 28.01
CA LEU A 607 -6.40 36.19 27.19
C LEU A 607 -6.56 35.81 25.73
N SER A 608 -7.65 36.24 25.10
CA SER A 608 -7.85 36.10 23.66
C SER A 608 -6.92 37.04 22.88
N LEU A 609 -6.44 36.56 21.72
CA LEU A 609 -5.73 37.38 20.73
C LEU A 609 -6.68 38.05 19.72
N ASP A 610 -7.92 37.59 19.63
CA ASP A 610 -8.95 38.08 18.73
C ASP A 610 -10.28 38.05 19.49
N ASP A 611 -10.51 39.10 20.29
CA ASP A 611 -11.68 39.26 21.16
C ASP A 611 -13.01 39.28 20.39
N SER A 612 -12.96 39.59 19.09
CA SER A 612 -14.11 39.52 18.18
C SER A 612 -14.56 38.09 17.88
N LYS A 613 -13.65 37.11 17.99
CA LYS A 613 -13.92 35.68 17.75
C LYS A 613 -13.89 34.84 19.01
N TRP A 614 -13.10 35.21 20.00
CA TRP A 614 -12.86 34.41 21.20
C TRP A 614 -12.96 35.33 22.42
N PRO A 615 -13.91 35.13 23.34
CA PRO A 615 -14.02 35.99 24.52
C PRO A 615 -12.82 35.80 25.44
N HIS A 616 -12.41 36.84 26.18
CA HIS A 616 -11.51 36.62 27.31
C HIS A 616 -12.16 35.66 28.31
N LEU A 617 -11.35 34.73 28.84
CA LEU A 617 -11.82 33.73 29.80
C LEU A 617 -11.27 34.09 31.17
N HIS A 618 -12.17 34.29 32.14
CA HIS A 618 -11.79 34.48 33.54
C HIS A 618 -12.26 33.30 34.37
N VAL A 619 -11.41 32.88 35.30
CA VAL A 619 -11.75 31.83 36.26
C VAL A 619 -12.84 32.35 37.21
N ASP A 620 -13.96 31.64 37.27
CA ASP A 620 -15.04 31.92 38.21
C ASP A 620 -14.76 31.16 39.52
N THR A 621 -14.50 31.90 40.60
CA THR A 621 -14.19 31.33 41.92
C THR A 621 -15.29 30.42 42.46
N ALA A 622 -16.55 30.75 42.18
CA ALA A 622 -17.70 30.01 42.68
C ALA A 622 -17.88 28.70 41.89
N THR A 623 -17.82 28.79 40.56
CA THR A 623 -17.89 27.63 39.66
C THR A 623 -16.73 26.67 39.90
N LEU A 624 -15.51 27.19 39.96
CA LEU A 624 -14.31 26.41 40.28
C LEU A 624 -14.41 25.72 41.66
N HIS A 625 -15.01 26.34 42.68
CA HIS A 625 -15.24 25.68 43.97
C HIS A 625 -16.24 24.53 43.89
N GLN A 626 -17.37 24.83 43.22
CA GLN A 626 -18.52 23.96 43.16
C GLN A 626 -18.19 22.67 42.41
N ASP A 627 -17.47 22.82 41.29
CA ASP A 627 -17.28 21.74 40.34
C ASP A 627 -16.06 20.90 40.66
N TYR A 628 -15.09 21.41 41.43
CA TYR A 628 -13.85 20.71 41.71
C TYR A 628 -13.85 20.05 43.09
N LYS A 629 -13.15 18.92 43.18
CA LYS A 629 -12.87 18.23 44.44
C LYS A 629 -11.50 18.65 44.97
N TRP A 630 -11.50 19.49 45.99
CA TRP A 630 -10.29 19.94 46.66
C TRP A 630 -9.76 18.88 47.64
N VAL A 631 -8.53 18.42 47.42
CA VAL A 631 -7.91 17.35 48.24
C VAL A 631 -6.47 17.72 48.59
N GLY A 632 -6.08 17.44 49.84
CA GLY A 632 -4.71 17.61 50.33
C GLY A 632 -4.41 19.05 50.76
N ARG A 633 -3.19 19.54 50.45
CA ARG A 633 -2.73 20.90 50.79
C ARG A 633 -3.31 22.00 49.89
N LEU A 634 -4.01 21.62 48.82
CA LEU A 634 -4.68 22.54 47.91
C LEU A 634 -6.06 22.90 48.47
N GLN A 635 -6.18 24.09 49.05
CA GLN A 635 -7.43 24.62 49.60
C GLN A 635 -8.06 25.66 48.67
N TRP A 636 -9.39 25.61 48.54
CA TRP A 636 -10.17 26.65 47.87
C TRP A 636 -10.26 27.93 48.72
N LEU A 637 -10.20 29.09 48.07
CA LEU A 637 -10.43 30.39 48.69
C LEU A 637 -11.38 31.24 47.82
N PRO A 638 -12.49 31.75 48.38
CA PRO A 638 -13.49 32.48 47.61
C PRO A 638 -12.99 33.79 47.01
N GLU A 639 -11.99 34.44 47.62
CA GLU A 639 -11.56 35.77 47.21
C GLU A 639 -10.67 35.78 45.96
N ARG A 640 -10.21 34.62 45.48
CA ARG A 640 -9.18 34.54 44.41
C ARG A 640 -9.30 33.26 43.58
N GLY A 641 -9.74 33.41 42.32
CA GLY A 641 -10.03 32.30 41.41
C GLY A 641 -8.83 31.97 40.56
N ALA A 642 -8.07 30.95 40.94
CA ALA A 642 -6.99 30.44 40.11
C ALA A 642 -7.14 28.93 39.94
N GLN A 643 -7.11 28.47 38.69
CA GLN A 643 -7.22 27.04 38.40
C GLN A 643 -5.86 26.37 38.61
N PRO A 644 -5.76 25.36 39.50
CA PRO A 644 -4.47 24.76 39.81
C PRO A 644 -3.97 23.87 38.66
N GLY A 645 -2.64 23.77 38.51
CA GLY A 645 -2.00 22.79 37.64
C GLY A 645 -2.09 23.09 36.14
N VAL A 646 -2.50 24.30 35.75
CA VAL A 646 -2.49 24.73 34.35
C VAL A 646 -1.06 25.10 33.94
N GLY A 647 -0.58 24.49 32.87
CA GLY A 647 0.72 24.76 32.25
C GLY A 647 0.61 25.64 31.00
N TRP A 648 1.56 25.50 30.09
CA TRP A 648 1.48 26.06 28.73
C TRP A 648 2.10 25.10 27.72
N ALA A 649 1.74 25.27 26.45
CA ALA A 649 2.19 24.41 25.36
C ALA A 649 3.13 25.19 24.42
N ALA A 650 4.31 24.61 24.15
CA ALA A 650 5.12 25.02 23.03
C ALA A 650 4.48 24.45 21.76
N ARG A 651 4.12 25.31 20.82
CA ARG A 651 3.44 24.94 19.57
C ARG A 651 4.40 24.84 18.39
N VAL A 652 4.00 24.13 17.35
CA VAL A 652 4.60 24.24 16.01
C VAL A 652 4.10 25.50 15.31
N GLN A 653 4.80 26.02 14.30
CA GLN A 653 4.51 27.33 13.70
C GLN A 653 3.15 27.37 13.00
N GLU A 654 2.70 26.23 12.47
CA GLU A 654 1.52 26.04 11.63
C GLU A 654 0.19 26.19 12.38
N THR A 655 0.20 26.22 13.73
CA THR A 655 -1.03 26.42 14.51
C THR A 655 -1.44 27.90 14.58
N GLU A 656 -2.70 28.15 14.93
CA GLU A 656 -3.21 29.49 15.27
C GLU A 656 -3.41 29.54 16.79
N VAL A 657 -2.76 30.49 17.45
CA VAL A 657 -2.93 30.69 18.90
C VAL A 657 -4.29 31.32 19.16
N LEU A 658 -5.06 30.71 20.05
CA LEU A 658 -6.38 31.19 20.45
C LEU A 658 -6.29 31.99 21.75
N TYR A 659 -5.54 31.44 22.72
CA TYR A 659 -5.44 32.02 24.05
C TYR A 659 -4.01 32.04 24.57
N LEU A 660 -3.71 33.12 25.30
CA LEU A 660 -2.51 33.30 26.10
C LEU A 660 -2.82 33.17 27.60
N TYR A 661 -1.86 32.67 28.37
CA TYR A 661 -1.98 32.47 29.80
C TYR A 661 -2.15 33.81 30.53
N GLU A 662 -3.20 33.96 31.34
CA GLU A 662 -3.36 35.10 32.25
C GLU A 662 -2.87 34.73 33.65
N SER A 663 -1.68 35.23 33.99
CA SER A 663 -1.08 35.06 35.32
C SER A 663 -1.56 36.14 36.30
N PHE A 664 -1.94 35.75 37.50
CA PHE A 664 -2.19 36.66 38.63
C PHE A 664 -0.98 37.53 38.97
N TYR A 665 0.22 36.98 38.81
CA TYR A 665 1.49 37.66 39.09
C TYR A 665 2.00 38.46 37.87
N GLY A 666 1.29 38.42 36.75
CA GLY A 666 1.72 39.02 35.50
C GLY A 666 3.07 38.44 35.02
N PRO A 667 3.89 39.22 34.31
CA PRO A 667 5.18 38.73 33.79
C PRO A 667 6.23 38.42 34.88
N ASN A 668 6.01 38.85 36.13
CA ASN A 668 6.96 38.75 37.24
C ASN A 668 6.59 37.62 38.21
N HIS A 669 6.57 36.38 37.71
CA HIS A 669 6.16 35.21 38.47
C HIS A 669 7.15 34.87 39.61
N PRO A 670 6.69 34.61 40.86
CA PRO A 670 7.58 34.48 42.01
C PRO A 670 8.26 33.11 42.17
N VAL A 671 7.77 32.06 41.49
CA VAL A 671 8.21 30.66 41.72
C VAL A 671 9.05 30.11 40.55
N SER A 672 9.19 30.83 39.44
CA SER A 672 9.93 30.36 38.27
C SER A 672 10.63 31.50 37.53
N SER A 673 11.81 31.21 36.96
CA SER A 673 12.41 32.02 35.88
C SER A 673 11.58 31.99 34.59
N ILE A 674 10.61 31.07 34.50
CA ILE A 674 9.69 30.90 33.39
C ILE A 674 8.57 31.93 33.51
N ARG A 675 8.37 32.72 32.45
CA ARG A 675 7.27 33.69 32.31
C ARG A 675 6.05 32.97 31.75
N PHE A 676 5.06 32.71 32.59
CA PHE A 676 3.80 32.10 32.16
C PHE A 676 2.90 33.12 31.46
N HIS A 677 2.79 34.35 31.99
CA HIS A 677 1.95 35.40 31.39
C HIS A 677 2.25 35.61 29.91
N GLY A 678 1.23 35.52 29.07
CA GLY A 678 1.40 35.67 27.62
C GLY A 678 1.90 34.40 26.90
N ALA A 679 2.10 33.28 27.58
CA ALA A 679 2.45 32.00 26.95
C ALA A 679 1.20 31.31 26.33
N PRO A 680 1.32 30.60 25.21
CA PRO A 680 0.17 29.92 24.59
C PRO A 680 -0.45 28.83 25.49
N VAL A 681 -1.76 28.94 25.73
CA VAL A 681 -2.54 27.95 26.50
C VAL A 681 -3.64 27.29 25.67
N ALA A 682 -3.93 27.83 24.49
CA ALA A 682 -4.77 27.17 23.53
C ALA A 682 -4.37 27.54 22.10
N HIS A 683 -4.46 26.56 21.20
CA HIS A 683 -4.24 26.76 19.77
C HIS A 683 -5.07 25.77 18.95
N ARG A 684 -5.22 26.05 17.66
CA ARG A 684 -5.87 25.16 16.70
C ARG A 684 -4.99 24.87 15.50
N LEU A 685 -5.11 23.68 14.92
CA LEU A 685 -4.34 23.20 13.77
C LEU A 685 -5.28 22.79 12.64
N ASN A 686 -4.97 23.23 11.42
CA ASN A 686 -5.70 22.85 10.22
C ASN A 686 -4.76 22.17 9.20
N ARG A 687 -4.83 20.84 9.16
CA ARG A 687 -4.28 19.93 8.15
C ARG A 687 -4.67 20.21 6.70
N GLY A 688 -5.86 20.78 6.50
CA GLY A 688 -6.59 20.55 5.27
C GLY A 688 -6.83 19.05 5.03
N LEU A 689 -6.91 18.25 6.09
CA LEU A 689 -7.22 16.82 6.09
C LEU A 689 -8.10 16.54 7.32
N PHE A 690 -7.66 17.08 8.45
CA PHE A 690 -8.39 17.14 9.70
C PHE A 690 -8.19 18.51 10.34
N ARG A 691 -9.02 18.81 11.34
CA ARG A 691 -8.89 19.96 12.23
C ARG A 691 -8.78 19.48 13.67
N THR A 692 -7.85 20.08 14.41
CA THR A 692 -7.73 19.83 15.84
C THR A 692 -7.61 21.11 16.64
N VAL A 693 -8.10 21.06 17.88
CA VAL A 693 -7.95 22.13 18.88
C VAL A 693 -7.28 21.55 20.12
N HIS A 694 -6.35 22.30 20.72
CA HIS A 694 -5.61 21.87 21.89
C HIS A 694 -5.64 22.95 22.97
N PHE A 695 -6.17 22.62 24.14
CA PHE A 695 -6.19 23.47 25.32
C PHE A 695 -5.41 22.81 26.45
N VAL A 696 -4.62 23.60 27.19
CA VAL A 696 -3.91 23.13 28.40
C VAL A 696 -4.74 23.29 29.69
N PHE A 697 -6.01 23.62 29.54
CA PHE A 697 -6.99 23.83 30.60
C PHE A 697 -8.38 23.43 30.10
N SER A 698 -9.33 23.32 31.02
CA SER A 698 -10.74 23.11 30.70
C SER A 698 -11.54 24.40 30.93
N PRO A 699 -12.50 24.74 30.04
CA PRO A 699 -13.40 25.87 30.26
C PRO A 699 -14.39 25.66 31.43
N MET A 700 -14.45 24.47 32.02
CA MET A 700 -15.29 24.16 33.19
C MET A 700 -15.00 25.00 34.44
N ALA A 701 -13.82 25.62 34.54
CA ALA A 701 -13.48 26.51 35.66
C ALA A 701 -13.78 28.00 35.35
N MET A 702 -14.24 28.31 34.14
CA MET A 702 -14.43 29.67 33.66
C MET A 702 -15.86 30.14 33.88
N GLU A 703 -16.11 31.44 33.73
CA GLU A 703 -17.46 31.97 33.68
C GLU A 703 -18.29 31.27 32.59
N ASN A 704 -19.45 30.71 32.96
CA ASN A 704 -20.27 29.85 32.07
C ASN A 704 -20.63 30.52 30.74
N THR A 705 -20.97 31.81 30.73
CA THR A 705 -21.32 32.54 29.50
C THR A 705 -20.16 32.53 28.50
N ALA A 706 -18.95 32.87 28.96
CA ALA A 706 -17.77 32.90 28.12
C ALA A 706 -17.30 31.48 27.77
N GLY A 707 -17.38 30.54 28.72
CA GLY A 707 -17.07 29.13 28.49
C GLY A 707 -17.93 28.50 27.40
N TYR A 708 -19.25 28.69 27.45
CA TYR A 708 -20.18 28.19 26.43
C TYR A 708 -19.95 28.85 25.08
N GLN A 709 -19.69 30.17 25.05
CA GLN A 709 -19.34 30.86 23.81
C GLN A 709 -18.08 30.26 23.17
N VAL A 710 -17.08 29.86 23.96
CA VAL A 710 -15.89 29.18 23.42
C VAL A 710 -16.21 27.80 22.87
N VAL A 711 -17.00 27.00 23.60
CA VAL A 711 -17.43 25.68 23.11
C VAL A 711 -18.17 25.83 21.78
N ASN A 712 -19.10 26.79 21.68
CA ASN A 712 -19.82 27.09 20.45
C ASN A 712 -18.87 27.46 19.30
N ASN A 713 -17.91 28.36 19.54
CA ASN A 713 -17.00 28.83 18.50
C ASN A 713 -16.00 27.74 18.05
N VAL A 714 -15.57 26.87 18.97
CA VAL A 714 -14.73 25.72 18.64
C VAL A 714 -15.52 24.68 17.85
N LEU A 715 -16.72 24.31 18.30
CA LEU A 715 -17.59 23.37 17.60
C LEU A 715 -17.94 23.86 16.22
N GLU A 716 -18.33 25.12 16.07
CA GLU A 716 -18.63 25.70 14.76
C GLU A 716 -17.45 25.56 13.79
N TRP A 717 -16.23 25.77 14.30
CA TRP A 717 -15.01 25.65 13.52
C TRP A 717 -14.63 24.19 13.21
N LEU A 718 -14.86 23.25 14.12
CA LEU A 718 -14.63 21.81 13.87
C LEU A 718 -15.71 21.22 12.97
N TRP A 719 -16.92 21.76 13.01
CA TRP A 719 -18.09 21.27 12.29
C TRP A 719 -18.13 21.70 10.83
N THR A 720 -17.77 22.96 10.53
CA THR A 720 -18.04 23.64 9.25
C THR A 720 -17.99 22.70 8.02
N GLU A 721 -19.16 22.36 7.47
CA GLU A 721 -19.44 21.27 6.49
C GLU A 721 -18.60 21.25 5.21
N ARG A 722 -17.85 22.32 4.92
CA ARG A 722 -17.02 22.50 3.71
C ARG A 722 -16.00 21.37 3.50
N TRP A 723 -15.80 20.52 4.50
CA TRP A 723 -14.88 19.39 4.48
C TRP A 723 -15.51 18.05 4.08
N LEU A 724 -16.68 17.69 4.59
CA LEU A 724 -17.30 16.38 4.33
C LEU A 724 -17.83 16.24 2.90
N GLY A 725 -18.36 17.33 2.31
CA GLY A 725 -18.88 17.32 0.94
C GLY A 725 -17.82 17.19 -0.18
N ASN A 726 -16.54 17.42 0.13
CA ASN A 726 -15.45 17.35 -0.85
C ASN A 726 -14.77 15.97 -0.93
N LEU A 727 -15.05 15.05 0.01
CA LEU A 727 -14.53 13.68 -0.03
C LEU A 727 -15.20 12.80 -1.11
N GLY A 728 -16.21 13.32 -1.83
CA GLY A 728 -16.96 12.57 -2.84
C GLY A 728 -17.17 13.24 -4.21
N SER A 729 -16.59 14.41 -4.53
CA SER A 729 -16.88 15.00 -5.87
C SER A 729 -15.86 15.93 -6.56
N ARG A 730 -14.79 16.47 -5.93
CA ARG A 730 -13.86 17.36 -6.66
C ARG A 730 -12.41 17.34 -6.16
N GLY A 731 -11.48 17.10 -7.07
CA GLY A 731 -10.04 17.14 -6.84
C GLY A 731 -9.49 18.54 -6.51
N LEU A 732 -8.67 18.59 -5.45
CA LEU A 732 -7.30 19.13 -5.37
C LEU A 732 -6.85 20.41 -6.11
N SER A 733 -7.71 21.29 -6.64
CA SER A 733 -7.23 22.52 -7.34
C SER A 733 -7.73 23.89 -6.86
N ASP A 734 -8.72 24.00 -5.97
CA ASP A 734 -9.25 25.33 -5.57
C ASP A 734 -9.39 25.52 -4.04
N MET A 735 -8.28 25.44 -3.29
CA MET A 735 -8.22 26.12 -1.99
C MET A 735 -7.61 27.51 -2.18
N ASP A 736 -8.50 28.49 -2.34
CA ASP A 736 -8.20 29.91 -2.39
C ASP A 736 -7.28 30.33 -1.24
N SER A 737 -6.11 30.82 -1.63
CA SER A 737 -5.07 31.37 -0.75
C SER A 737 -5.45 32.71 -0.11
N GLU A 738 -6.62 33.29 -0.45
CA GLU A 738 -6.95 34.69 -0.16
C GLU A 738 -7.62 34.95 1.21
N THR A 739 -7.86 33.94 2.05
CA THR A 739 -8.42 34.17 3.42
C THR A 739 -7.53 33.69 4.57
N ARG A 740 -6.32 33.22 4.29
CA ARG A 740 -5.32 32.97 5.35
C ARG A 740 -4.60 34.26 5.67
N ALA A 741 -4.69 34.71 6.93
CA ALA A 741 -3.64 35.57 7.47
C ALA A 741 -2.32 34.83 7.26
N THR A 742 -1.38 35.49 6.59
CA THR A 742 -0.08 34.87 6.28
C THR A 742 0.62 34.47 7.58
N ALA A 743 1.48 33.44 7.54
CA ALA A 743 2.27 33.05 8.72
C ALA A 743 3.02 34.26 9.34
N ILE A 744 3.40 35.23 8.51
CA ILE A 744 4.03 36.51 8.87
C ILE A 744 3.04 37.45 9.59
N GLU A 745 1.78 37.54 9.15
CA GLU A 745 0.76 38.34 9.83
C GLU A 745 0.35 37.74 11.18
N CYS A 746 0.24 36.41 11.26
CA CYS A 746 0.01 35.72 12.53
C CYS A 746 1.20 35.89 13.48
N GLU A 747 2.44 35.84 12.97
CA GLU A 747 3.66 36.10 13.73
C GLU A 747 3.73 37.55 14.22
N SER A 748 3.43 38.54 13.38
CA SER A 748 3.40 39.96 13.79
C SER A 748 2.36 40.21 14.88
N ARG A 749 1.13 39.70 14.71
CA ARG A 749 0.06 39.85 15.70
C ARG A 749 0.39 39.17 17.02
N TYR A 750 1.01 37.99 16.97
CA TYR A 750 1.49 37.29 18.15
C TYR A 750 2.55 38.11 18.89
N TRP A 751 3.56 38.63 18.20
CA TRP A 751 4.62 39.41 18.83
C TRP A 751 4.11 40.74 19.37
N ASP A 752 3.21 41.43 18.65
CA ASP A 752 2.64 42.70 19.12
C ASP A 752 1.81 42.50 20.40
N ALA A 753 1.01 41.43 20.49
CA ALA A 753 0.30 41.06 21.71
C ALA A 753 1.24 40.61 22.84
N TYR A 754 2.27 39.81 22.52
CA TYR A 754 3.28 39.35 23.48
C TYR A 754 4.05 40.53 24.10
N TRP A 755 4.47 41.51 23.31
CA TRP A 755 5.18 42.70 23.77
C TRP A 755 4.26 43.68 24.51
N GLY A 756 2.99 43.78 24.10
CA GLY A 756 1.96 44.51 24.86
C GLY A 756 1.76 43.97 26.27
N ALA A 757 1.90 42.64 26.46
CA ALA A 757 1.73 41.96 27.74
C ALA A 757 3.02 41.88 28.60
N ASN A 758 4.22 41.89 27.99
CA ASN A 758 5.48 41.56 28.68
C ASN A 758 6.52 42.71 28.78
N GLY A 759 6.22 43.89 28.25
CA GLY A 759 7.14 45.05 28.28
C GLY A 759 8.29 44.96 27.27
N ASP A 760 9.15 45.98 27.29
CA ASP A 760 10.10 46.40 26.24
C ASP A 760 10.76 45.31 25.36
N LYS A 761 10.50 45.44 24.05
CA LYS A 761 11.01 44.65 22.93
C LYS A 761 12.55 44.62 22.84
N GLU A 762 13.23 45.71 23.23
CA GLU A 762 14.70 45.82 23.14
C GLU A 762 15.43 44.90 24.13
N SER A 763 14.86 44.73 25.32
CA SER A 763 15.44 43.90 26.39
C SER A 763 15.47 42.39 26.04
N PHE A 764 14.50 41.90 25.26
CA PHE A 764 14.46 40.50 24.82
C PHE A 764 15.45 40.20 23.70
N TYR A 765 15.59 41.10 22.72
CA TYR A 765 16.60 40.94 21.66
C TYR A 765 18.03 40.99 22.22
N GLN A 766 18.27 41.66 23.34
CA GLN A 766 19.55 41.62 24.04
C GLN A 766 19.80 40.31 24.80
N ILE A 767 18.75 39.57 25.19
CA ILE A 767 18.86 38.25 25.83
C ILE A 767 19.02 37.12 24.80
N MET A 768 18.47 37.27 23.60
CA MET A 768 18.62 36.29 22.52
C MET A 768 19.95 36.42 21.75
N ASN A 769 20.60 37.59 21.80
CA ASN A 769 21.87 37.88 21.12
C ASN A 769 23.10 37.90 22.05
N ASN A 770 22.92 37.54 23.34
CA ASN A 770 23.98 37.18 24.28
C ASN A 770 23.75 35.74 24.74
#